data_AF-A0A8H4P6A1-F1
#
_entry.id   AF-A0A8H4P6A1-F1
#
_cell.length_a   1.000
_cell.length_b   1.000
_cell.length_c   1.000
_cell.angle_alpha   90.00
_cell.angle_beta   90.00
_cell.angle_gamma   90.00
#
_symmetry.space_group_name_H-M   'P 1'
#
loop_
_entity.id
_entity.type
_entity.pdbx_description
1 polymer ?
#
loop_
_entity_poly.entity_id
_entity_poly.type
_entity_poly.pdbx_seq_one_letter_code
_entity_poly.pdbx_strand_id
1 'polypeptide(L)'
;MMEHIDLAIIGAGWHGLAMAKTYSELHPDAKICILDQAMSIGGTWANERLYPGLKTNNIVGSYEFSDFPLIPKQYGIEPGQHIPGQVVYRYLCDFCDVFGLTPLIRLRRKVESVTLLPNGSWNIFFMTMQAGESSDTGQEVGQSGELVASKLVLATGLTSEPFIPHLPGRESFKGHVFHAKYFKHRAQKLTNVETVVVIGGNKSAWDVCYGASSRFGSNVHMVMRRSGGGPSWCWPAKMEGFIKSISTASATRLFTWLDPNPYGPSAWPVRALIQRTWLGQKLSDLFWSYLDNKITQHNAYENSPGTAALRPWSSTFWMGNSLSIHNYETSWFDLAQNGQITAHAAEVTKLTDDSVHLSDGSVIKADAVICCTGWKTRPNIEFLPEGLEDRLGFPGTGFSDQKLEAKARADILREAPVLRAQPIRQIPATLGTEHTKLRVEKSDLASPYRHYRFMLPCDPDIIRMKNLCVIGAQLTLHTSILAQAQALWITAFFDNRIPQLVTNSQNSPNIEGIQRETFHATEFQRMRRPKETGGAGDRCPDLVFDSIPRYCPGQNCAPYPSPEVRAVTVDGQGLIVDVSTDPEQDDTWFIGYLPLSTTESLHDCRTVNYSKLQELDQLGPGVDLSAYADENGNPHKVAFKFNPIAKPRRLHMAWDELHLLKSLPPHENIVPFDRVVLEDVERRVIGFTTKYIPGGTLDGLKVPFRFEWLQQLTNVVDFLNLDLGIMHQGVAPRNLLIDPDTQRLLLFDFDWVNIAEWPCNRPLDSDVSTMRNLNEWVKKRKSSDDMQRYLNAPNRLTWQDLPTPPNDSVPYELGITADGETNWVTGLRLRRTATEKGQYVFSWERPPQSRLKKCQSINKD
;
A
#
# COMPACT_ATOMS: atom_id res chain seq x y z
N MET A 1 -31.18 5.71 -7.19
CA MET A 1 -30.59 4.42 -7.61
C MET A 1 -29.53 4.06 -6.60
N MET A 2 -29.55 2.85 -6.04
CA MET A 2 -28.45 2.37 -5.19
C MET A 2 -27.19 2.27 -6.03
N GLU A 3 -26.07 2.74 -5.48
CA GLU A 3 -24.78 2.66 -6.14
C GLU A 3 -24.31 1.20 -6.16
N HIS A 4 -23.96 0.70 -7.36
CA HIS A 4 -23.42 -0.64 -7.55
C HIS A 4 -21.93 -0.59 -7.88
N ILE A 5 -21.14 -1.34 -7.14
CA ILE A 5 -19.68 -1.46 -7.29
C ILE A 5 -19.25 -2.92 -7.34
N ASP A 6 -18.07 -3.18 -7.90
CA ASP A 6 -17.53 -4.53 -8.03
C ASP A 6 -16.89 -5.02 -6.73
N LEU A 7 -16.21 -4.12 -6.01
CA LEU A 7 -15.51 -4.42 -4.76
C LEU A 7 -15.67 -3.31 -3.73
N ALA A 8 -16.22 -3.66 -2.57
CA ALA A 8 -16.18 -2.83 -1.37
C ALA A 8 -15.04 -3.27 -0.44
N ILE A 9 -14.26 -2.31 0.06
CA ILE A 9 -13.22 -2.53 1.06
C ILE A 9 -13.58 -1.72 2.31
N ILE A 10 -13.68 -2.38 3.47
CA ILE A 10 -13.98 -1.70 4.73
C ILE A 10 -12.69 -1.48 5.51
N GLY A 11 -12.16 -0.26 5.45
CA GLY A 11 -10.93 0.19 6.11
C GLY A 11 -9.86 0.67 5.14
N ALA A 12 -9.35 1.89 5.37
CA ALA A 12 -8.31 2.57 4.59
C ALA A 12 -6.96 2.56 5.32
N GLY A 13 -6.61 1.44 5.98
CA GLY A 13 -5.29 1.18 6.54
C GLY A 13 -4.36 0.46 5.55
N TRP A 14 -3.15 0.08 5.99
CA TRP A 14 -2.14 -0.64 5.18
C TRP A 14 -2.72 -1.75 4.29
N HIS A 15 -3.54 -2.63 4.86
CA HIS A 15 -4.10 -3.78 4.15
C HIS A 15 -5.21 -3.37 3.16
N GLY A 16 -6.05 -2.41 3.51
CA GLY A 16 -7.10 -1.92 2.60
C GLY A 16 -6.53 -1.17 1.41
N LEU A 17 -5.49 -0.37 1.62
CA LEU A 17 -4.77 0.33 0.55
C LEU A 17 -4.03 -0.67 -0.36
N ALA A 18 -3.36 -1.68 0.20
CA ALA A 18 -2.74 -2.74 -0.59
C ALA A 18 -3.78 -3.52 -1.41
N MET A 19 -4.92 -3.86 -0.82
CA MET A 19 -6.02 -4.54 -1.52
C MET A 19 -6.55 -3.71 -2.69
N ALA A 20 -6.82 -2.42 -2.47
CA ALA A 20 -7.33 -1.54 -3.51
C ALA A 20 -6.34 -1.37 -4.66
N LYS A 21 -5.05 -1.17 -4.34
CA LYS A 21 -3.97 -1.06 -5.31
C LYS A 21 -3.86 -2.32 -6.16
N THR A 22 -3.71 -3.48 -5.53
CA THR A 22 -3.57 -4.77 -6.23
C THR A 22 -4.79 -5.08 -7.10
N TYR A 23 -6.01 -4.84 -6.60
CA TYR A 23 -7.21 -5.11 -7.37
C TYR A 23 -7.38 -4.14 -8.55
N SER A 24 -7.04 -2.86 -8.38
CA SER A 24 -7.13 -1.85 -9.45
C SER A 24 -6.15 -2.14 -10.59
N GLU A 25 -4.95 -2.62 -10.28
CA GLU A 25 -3.95 -2.98 -11.29
C GLU A 25 -4.37 -4.19 -12.13
N LEU A 26 -4.98 -5.19 -11.48
CA LEU A 26 -5.43 -6.42 -12.15
C LEU A 26 -6.80 -6.25 -12.84
N HIS A 27 -7.61 -5.30 -12.38
CA HIS A 27 -8.93 -4.98 -12.95
C HIS A 27 -9.12 -3.46 -13.13
N PRO A 28 -8.49 -2.85 -14.15
CA PRO A 28 -8.55 -1.40 -14.35
C PRO A 28 -9.96 -0.83 -14.55
N ASP A 29 -10.89 -1.63 -15.06
CA ASP A 29 -12.28 -1.25 -15.31
C ASP A 29 -13.22 -1.46 -14.10
N ALA A 30 -12.72 -2.08 -13.02
CA ALA A 30 -13.55 -2.40 -11.85
C ALA A 30 -13.85 -1.15 -11.01
N LYS A 31 -15.11 -1.04 -10.57
CA LYS A 31 -15.54 -0.01 -9.63
C LYS A 31 -15.23 -0.45 -8.21
N ILE A 32 -14.33 0.27 -7.55
CA ILE A 32 -13.86 -0.03 -6.20
C ILE A 32 -14.25 1.12 -5.27
N CYS A 33 -14.67 0.80 -4.05
CA CYS A 33 -14.92 1.79 -3.00
C CYS A 33 -14.31 1.34 -1.68
N ILE A 34 -13.58 2.24 -1.03
CA ILE A 34 -13.05 2.05 0.32
C ILE A 34 -13.86 2.90 1.29
N LEU A 35 -14.48 2.29 2.30
CA LEU A 35 -15.16 3.00 3.38
C LEU A 35 -14.31 2.97 4.65
N ASP A 36 -14.06 4.12 5.27
CA ASP A 36 -13.39 4.19 6.57
C ASP A 36 -14.10 5.18 7.50
N GLN A 37 -14.25 4.81 8.77
CA GLN A 37 -14.85 5.67 9.81
C GLN A 37 -13.94 6.84 10.22
N ALA A 38 -12.63 6.72 10.02
CA ALA A 38 -11.63 7.70 10.40
C ALA A 38 -11.74 8.97 9.53
N MET A 39 -11.19 10.08 10.04
CA MET A 39 -11.13 11.35 9.31
C MET A 39 -9.96 11.40 8.33
N SER A 40 -8.96 10.54 8.52
CA SER A 40 -7.80 10.41 7.64
C SER A 40 -7.46 8.94 7.37
N ILE A 41 -6.76 8.69 6.27
CA ILE A 41 -6.28 7.36 5.90
C ILE A 41 -5.17 6.87 6.85
N GLY A 42 -4.82 5.58 6.76
CA GLY A 42 -3.68 4.99 7.44
C GLY A 42 -4.05 4.08 8.62
N GLY A 43 -5.33 3.99 8.98
CA GLY A 43 -5.83 3.10 10.02
C GLY A 43 -5.21 3.40 11.39
N THR A 44 -4.33 2.53 11.90
CA THR A 44 -3.57 2.81 13.14
C THR A 44 -2.68 4.06 13.01
N TRP A 45 -2.23 4.36 11.80
CA TRP A 45 -1.39 5.52 11.49
C TRP A 45 -2.18 6.74 11.02
N ALA A 46 -3.52 6.72 11.13
CA ALA A 46 -4.35 7.88 10.87
C ALA A 46 -3.87 9.08 11.69
N ASN A 47 -3.83 10.26 11.08
CA ASN A 47 -3.24 11.45 11.66
C ASN A 47 -3.80 11.73 13.06
N GLU A 48 -5.12 11.64 13.26
CA GLU A 48 -5.78 11.84 14.56
C GLU A 48 -5.36 10.85 15.66
N ARG A 49 -4.70 9.74 15.33
CA ARG A 49 -4.20 8.75 16.31
C ARG A 49 -2.74 8.94 16.69
N LEU A 50 -2.00 9.77 15.94
CA LEU A 50 -0.56 9.97 16.12
C LEU A 50 -0.25 10.92 17.29
N TYR A 51 -0.11 10.38 18.50
CA TYR A 51 0.37 11.14 19.65
C TYR A 51 1.86 11.50 19.49
N PRO A 52 2.33 12.60 20.11
CA PRO A 52 3.68 13.08 19.86
C PRO A 52 4.73 12.03 20.27
N GLY A 53 5.83 11.93 19.50
CA GLY A 53 6.90 10.95 19.72
C GLY A 53 6.56 9.49 19.41
N LEU A 54 5.35 9.19 18.91
CA LEU A 54 5.03 7.85 18.40
C LEU A 54 5.95 7.51 17.22
N LYS A 55 6.66 6.38 17.33
CA LYS A 55 7.49 5.80 16.27
C LYS A 55 7.18 4.31 16.07
N THR A 56 7.50 3.80 14.89
CA THR A 56 7.43 2.35 14.59
C THR A 56 8.38 1.56 15.48
N ASN A 57 8.05 0.28 15.73
CA ASN A 57 9.03 -0.69 16.23
C ASN A 57 10.03 -1.07 15.12
N ASN A 58 9.60 -1.04 13.86
CA ASN A 58 10.46 -1.26 12.71
C ASN A 58 11.45 -0.09 12.51
N ILE A 59 12.48 -0.36 11.72
CA ILE A 59 13.49 0.62 11.31
C ILE A 59 13.33 0.94 9.82
N VAL A 60 13.91 2.03 9.35
CA VAL A 60 13.96 2.36 7.92
C VAL A 60 14.51 1.18 7.10
N GLY A 61 13.81 0.82 6.03
CA GLY A 61 14.10 -0.36 5.17
C GLY A 61 13.37 -1.65 5.58
N SER A 62 12.58 -1.65 6.66
CA SER A 62 11.78 -2.82 7.07
C SER A 62 10.28 -2.53 7.23
N TYR A 63 9.80 -1.38 6.74
CA TYR A 63 8.41 -0.96 6.87
C TYR A 63 7.93 -0.11 5.68
N GLU A 64 7.98 -0.72 4.49
CA GLU A 64 7.65 -0.12 3.20
C GLU A 64 7.03 -1.17 2.26
N PHE A 65 6.32 -0.72 1.24
CA PHE A 65 5.79 -1.58 0.17
C PHE A 65 6.90 -1.86 -0.83
N SER A 66 6.93 -3.07 -1.39
CA SER A 66 8.03 -3.52 -2.27
C SER A 66 8.25 -2.64 -3.50
N ASP A 67 7.19 -2.04 -4.01
CA ASP A 67 7.13 -1.22 -5.23
C ASP A 67 6.96 0.28 -4.92
N PHE A 68 6.99 0.65 -3.65
CA PHE A 68 6.98 2.03 -3.19
C PHE A 68 7.94 2.19 -2.00
N PRO A 69 9.26 2.25 -2.23
CA PRO A 69 10.24 2.30 -1.15
C PRO A 69 10.14 3.62 -0.37
N LEU A 70 10.32 3.53 0.95
CA LEU A 70 10.35 4.66 1.86
C LEU A 70 11.77 5.24 1.87
N ILE A 71 12.00 6.27 1.07
CA ILE A 71 13.35 6.78 0.83
C ILE A 71 13.75 7.80 1.91
N PRO A 72 14.77 7.51 2.76
CA PRO A 72 15.04 8.29 3.97
C PRO A 72 15.17 9.81 3.74
N LYS A 73 15.90 10.20 2.69
CA LYS A 73 16.10 11.60 2.29
C LYS A 73 14.78 12.34 2.05
N GLN A 74 13.81 11.69 1.39
CA GLN A 74 12.52 12.31 1.06
C GLN A 74 11.68 12.61 2.29
N TYR A 75 11.81 11.78 3.32
CA TYR A 75 11.00 11.86 4.52
C TYR A 75 11.73 12.47 5.72
N GLY A 76 12.97 12.95 5.54
CA GLY A 76 13.77 13.58 6.59
C GLY A 76 14.13 12.62 7.71
N ILE A 77 14.44 11.36 7.38
CA ILE A 77 14.82 10.32 8.35
C ILE A 77 16.14 9.67 7.93
N GLU A 78 16.81 9.04 8.90
CA GLU A 78 18.09 8.38 8.65
C GLU A 78 17.96 6.84 8.59
N PRO A 79 18.75 6.15 7.75
CA PRO A 79 18.81 4.70 7.74
C PRO A 79 19.09 4.10 9.11
N GLY A 80 18.33 3.07 9.49
CA GLY A 80 18.48 2.37 10.76
C GLY A 80 17.92 3.10 11.99
N GLN A 81 17.22 4.24 11.81
CA GLN A 81 16.36 4.83 12.84
C GLN A 81 14.94 4.27 12.79
N HIS A 82 14.19 4.46 13.88
CA HIS A 82 12.76 4.20 13.92
C HIS A 82 11.98 5.28 13.17
N ILE A 83 10.91 4.89 12.50
CA ILE A 83 10.15 5.77 11.62
C ILE A 83 9.10 6.51 12.46
N PRO A 84 9.10 7.86 12.47
CA PRO A 84 8.06 8.63 13.14
C PRO A 84 6.67 8.33 12.56
N GLY A 85 5.64 8.30 13.40
CA GLY A 85 4.28 8.00 12.94
C GLY A 85 3.76 8.98 11.88
N GLN A 86 4.17 10.26 11.95
CA GLN A 86 3.84 11.27 10.95
C GLN A 86 4.46 10.98 9.58
N VAL A 87 5.67 10.40 9.57
CA VAL A 87 6.33 9.96 8.34
C VAL A 87 5.59 8.77 7.74
N VAL A 88 5.15 7.81 8.55
CA VAL A 88 4.34 6.68 8.06
C VAL A 88 3.01 7.17 7.46
N TYR A 89 2.33 8.10 8.12
CA TYR A 89 1.11 8.71 7.60
C TYR A 89 1.34 9.40 6.25
N ARG A 90 2.37 10.26 6.17
CA ARG A 90 2.76 10.92 4.92
C ARG A 90 3.08 9.92 3.81
N TYR A 91 3.84 8.87 4.12
CA TYR A 91 4.16 7.80 3.19
C TYR A 91 2.91 7.11 2.62
N LEU A 92 1.88 6.86 3.45
CA LEU A 92 0.62 6.28 2.97
C LEU A 92 -0.22 7.26 2.14
N CYS A 93 -0.17 8.57 2.44
CA CYS A 93 -0.76 9.59 1.58
C CYS A 93 -0.07 9.63 0.22
N ASP A 94 1.26 9.71 0.20
CA ASP A 94 2.06 9.71 -1.02
C ASP A 94 1.80 8.43 -1.84
N PHE A 95 1.65 7.26 -1.19
CA PHE A 95 1.24 6.01 -1.83
C PHE A 95 -0.14 6.12 -2.49
N CYS A 96 -1.16 6.62 -1.78
CA CYS A 96 -2.49 6.81 -2.35
C CYS A 96 -2.49 7.74 -3.56
N ASP A 97 -1.72 8.83 -3.51
CA ASP A 97 -1.65 9.80 -4.60
C ASP A 97 -0.91 9.23 -5.83
N VAL A 98 0.21 8.53 -5.62
CA VAL A 98 1.01 7.93 -6.70
C VAL A 98 0.25 6.84 -7.45
N PHE A 99 -0.55 6.04 -6.74
CA PHE A 99 -1.34 4.94 -7.32
C PHE A 99 -2.80 5.33 -7.62
N GLY A 100 -3.17 6.61 -7.48
CA GLY A 100 -4.50 7.11 -7.82
C GLY A 100 -5.64 6.51 -6.99
N LEU A 101 -5.39 6.14 -5.72
CA LEU A 101 -6.36 5.50 -4.83
C LEU A 101 -7.26 6.50 -4.12
N THR A 102 -6.81 7.75 -3.98
CA THR A 102 -7.53 8.82 -3.26
C THR A 102 -9.01 8.97 -3.68
N PRO A 103 -9.38 8.91 -4.98
CA PRO A 103 -10.79 8.98 -5.42
C PRO A 103 -11.66 7.79 -4.98
N LEU A 104 -11.06 6.64 -4.66
CA LEU A 104 -11.76 5.43 -4.24
C LEU A 104 -12.17 5.49 -2.76
N ILE A 105 -11.60 6.41 -1.98
CA ILE A 105 -11.68 6.43 -0.52
C ILE A 105 -12.78 7.38 -0.05
N ARG A 106 -13.70 6.86 0.77
CA ARG A 106 -14.74 7.62 1.47
C ARG A 106 -14.51 7.56 2.97
N LEU A 107 -13.87 8.61 3.47
CA LEU A 107 -13.60 8.81 4.89
C LEU A 107 -14.87 9.26 5.64
N ARG A 108 -14.82 9.13 6.98
CA ARG A 108 -15.93 9.42 7.90
C ARG A 108 -17.20 8.60 7.60
N ARG A 109 -17.06 7.38 7.08
CA ARG A 109 -18.14 6.44 6.80
C ARG A 109 -17.97 5.21 7.69
N LYS A 110 -18.73 5.15 8.79
CA LYS A 110 -18.76 3.99 9.68
C LYS A 110 -19.77 2.98 9.14
N VAL A 111 -19.30 1.83 8.68
CA VAL A 111 -20.18 0.72 8.32
C VAL A 111 -20.78 0.15 9.59
N GLU A 112 -22.11 0.15 9.69
CA GLU A 112 -22.82 -0.41 10.85
C GLU A 112 -23.29 -1.84 10.55
N SER A 113 -23.72 -2.11 9.31
CA SER A 113 -24.18 -3.45 8.93
C SER A 113 -23.86 -3.81 7.48
N VAL A 114 -23.73 -5.12 7.22
CA VAL A 114 -23.62 -5.71 5.89
C VAL A 114 -24.61 -6.85 5.73
N THR A 115 -25.37 -6.82 4.63
CA THR A 115 -26.43 -7.79 4.35
C THR A 115 -26.09 -8.59 3.10
N LEU A 116 -25.97 -9.91 3.25
CA LEU A 116 -25.83 -10.82 2.12
C LEU A 116 -27.17 -10.96 1.39
N LEU A 117 -27.21 -10.51 0.13
CA LEU A 117 -28.40 -10.57 -0.72
C LEU A 117 -28.52 -11.94 -1.41
N PRO A 118 -29.73 -12.35 -1.84
CA PRO A 118 -29.95 -13.64 -2.51
C PRO A 118 -29.18 -13.82 -3.82
N ASN A 119 -28.77 -12.73 -4.47
CA ASN A 119 -27.95 -12.75 -5.68
C ASN A 119 -26.44 -12.88 -5.40
N GLY A 120 -26.04 -13.04 -4.13
CA GLY A 120 -24.65 -13.14 -3.70
C GLY A 120 -23.91 -11.81 -3.58
N SER A 121 -24.56 -10.67 -3.82
CA SER A 121 -23.98 -9.34 -3.55
C SER A 121 -24.20 -8.93 -2.09
N TRP A 122 -23.48 -7.91 -1.65
CA TRP A 122 -23.57 -7.34 -0.30
C TRP A 122 -24.21 -5.97 -0.34
N ASN A 123 -25.29 -5.75 0.41
CA ASN A 123 -25.72 -4.40 0.75
C ASN A 123 -24.93 -3.91 1.97
N ILE A 124 -24.37 -2.71 1.89
CA ILE A 124 -23.48 -2.16 2.91
C ILE A 124 -24.10 -0.85 3.40
N PHE A 125 -24.53 -0.85 4.65
CA PHE A 125 -25.13 0.30 5.29
C PHE A 125 -24.09 1.01 6.16
N PHE A 126 -23.94 2.33 5.96
CA PHE A 126 -22.96 3.13 6.68
C PHE A 126 -23.54 4.47 7.15
N MET A 127 -23.03 4.95 8.27
CA MET A 127 -23.33 6.26 8.84
C MET A 127 -22.22 7.25 8.54
N THR A 128 -22.61 8.49 8.26
CA THR A 128 -21.65 9.60 8.11
C THR A 128 -21.30 10.17 9.46
N MET A 129 -20.03 10.17 9.82
CA MET A 129 -19.54 10.76 11.06
C MET A 129 -19.37 12.27 10.86
N GLN A 130 -20.04 13.09 11.67
CA GLN A 130 -19.81 14.54 11.66
C GLN A 130 -18.52 14.92 12.40
N ALA A 131 -17.94 16.06 12.04
CA ALA A 131 -16.78 16.61 12.73
C ALA A 131 -17.25 17.34 14.00
N GLY A 132 -17.27 16.62 15.12
CA GLY A 132 -17.51 17.17 16.46
C GLY A 132 -16.48 16.65 17.45
N GLU A 133 -16.07 17.48 18.42
CA GLU A 133 -15.12 17.09 19.46
C GLU A 133 -15.63 15.86 20.20
N SER A 134 -14.78 14.85 20.26
CA SER A 134 -14.95 13.55 20.92
C SER A 134 -15.62 13.64 22.31
N SER A 135 -16.95 13.55 22.35
CA SER A 135 -17.72 13.32 23.57
C SER A 135 -17.77 11.81 23.88
N ASP A 136 -17.59 11.46 25.15
CA ASP A 136 -17.60 10.09 25.68
C ASP A 136 -19.02 9.45 25.71
N THR A 137 -20.01 10.09 25.08
CA THR A 137 -21.43 9.73 25.17
C THR A 137 -22.10 9.82 23.81
N GLY A 138 -21.90 8.81 22.96
CA GLY A 138 -22.77 8.57 21.81
C GLY A 138 -22.51 9.47 20.60
N GLN A 139 -22.52 8.82 19.44
CA GLN A 139 -22.30 9.39 18.11
C GLN A 139 -23.31 10.52 17.83
N GLU A 140 -22.85 11.69 17.39
CA GLU A 140 -23.69 12.57 16.57
C GLU A 140 -23.74 11.97 15.16
N VAL A 141 -24.79 11.19 14.93
CA VAL A 141 -25.03 10.42 13.71
C VAL A 141 -25.42 11.39 12.57
N GLY A 142 -24.57 11.49 11.55
CA GLY A 142 -24.89 12.19 10.30
C GLY A 142 -25.78 11.33 9.38
N GLN A 143 -25.98 11.77 8.14
CA GLN A 143 -26.81 11.07 7.16
C GLN A 143 -26.37 9.61 6.96
N SER A 144 -27.33 8.70 6.87
CA SER A 144 -27.09 7.32 6.47
C SER A 144 -26.86 7.19 4.96
N GLY A 145 -26.14 6.17 4.55
CA GLY A 145 -25.92 5.81 3.15
C GLY A 145 -25.88 4.31 2.96
N GLU A 146 -26.17 3.88 1.74
CA GLU A 146 -26.15 2.48 1.32
C GLU A 146 -25.41 2.33 -0.01
N LEU A 147 -24.69 1.22 -0.16
CA LEU A 147 -24.12 0.81 -1.44
C LEU A 147 -24.20 -0.71 -1.60
N VAL A 148 -24.28 -1.18 -2.83
CA VAL A 148 -24.31 -2.61 -3.14
C VAL A 148 -23.01 -3.00 -3.82
N ALA A 149 -22.35 -4.03 -3.31
CA ALA A 149 -21.08 -4.53 -3.84
C ALA A 149 -21.15 -6.01 -4.21
N SER A 150 -20.59 -6.39 -5.36
CA SER A 150 -20.51 -7.80 -5.74
C SER A 150 -19.56 -8.58 -4.84
N LYS A 151 -18.47 -7.94 -4.39
CA LYS A 151 -17.49 -8.53 -3.47
C LYS A 151 -17.23 -7.58 -2.29
N LEU A 152 -16.91 -8.17 -1.14
CA LEU A 152 -16.61 -7.48 0.10
C LEU A 152 -15.27 -7.95 0.67
N VAL A 153 -14.41 -7.00 1.00
CA VAL A 153 -13.18 -7.26 1.77
C VAL A 153 -13.21 -6.47 3.06
N LEU A 154 -13.12 -7.18 4.19
CA LEU A 154 -13.00 -6.57 5.50
C LEU A 154 -11.54 -6.27 5.79
N ALA A 155 -11.17 -4.99 5.84
CA ALA A 155 -9.83 -4.49 6.16
C ALA A 155 -9.84 -3.68 7.48
N THR A 156 -10.71 -4.05 8.41
CA THR A 156 -11.02 -3.31 9.64
C THR A 156 -9.90 -3.35 10.69
N GLY A 157 -8.95 -4.29 10.55
CA GLY A 157 -7.84 -4.51 11.46
C GLY A 157 -8.26 -4.94 12.87
N LEU A 158 -7.28 -5.06 13.77
CA LEU A 158 -7.49 -5.50 15.15
C LEU A 158 -7.47 -4.36 16.19
N THR A 159 -7.22 -3.12 15.76
CA THR A 159 -6.92 -1.98 16.65
C THR A 159 -7.90 -0.82 16.50
N SER A 160 -9.17 -1.13 16.23
CA SER A 160 -10.21 -0.13 15.96
C SER A 160 -11.08 0.17 17.19
N GLU A 161 -11.64 -0.87 17.81
CA GLU A 161 -12.52 -0.81 19.00
C GLU A 161 -11.72 -0.95 20.30
N PRO A 162 -11.60 0.10 21.14
CA PRO A 162 -10.86 -0.01 22.39
C PRO A 162 -11.57 -0.97 23.36
N PHE A 163 -10.80 -1.82 24.03
CA PHE A 163 -11.33 -2.62 25.14
C PHE A 163 -11.08 -1.87 26.45
N ILE A 164 -12.11 -1.31 27.06
CA ILE A 164 -12.03 -0.70 28.39
C ILE A 164 -12.67 -1.68 29.38
N PRO A 165 -11.91 -2.23 30.34
CA PRO A 165 -12.48 -3.16 31.32
C PRO A 165 -13.51 -2.45 32.21
N HIS A 166 -14.41 -3.23 32.80
CA HIS A 166 -15.25 -2.72 33.87
C HIS A 166 -14.37 -2.36 35.07
N LEU A 167 -14.45 -1.11 35.51
CA LEU A 167 -13.72 -0.58 36.66
C LEU A 167 -14.76 -0.15 37.71
N PRO A 168 -15.01 -0.97 38.74
CA PRO A 168 -15.96 -0.63 39.79
C PRO A 168 -15.61 0.72 40.42
N GLY A 169 -16.60 1.61 40.60
CA GLY A 169 -16.38 2.96 41.14
C GLY A 169 -15.84 3.99 40.14
N ARG A 170 -15.76 3.65 38.84
CA ARG A 170 -15.39 4.61 37.78
C ARG A 170 -16.29 5.85 37.74
N GLU A 171 -17.58 5.70 37.99
CA GLU A 171 -18.57 6.81 37.99
C GLU A 171 -18.25 7.87 39.05
N SER A 172 -17.66 7.47 40.19
CA SER A 172 -17.30 8.36 41.30
C SER A 172 -15.88 8.93 41.21
N PHE A 173 -15.02 8.38 40.36
CA PHE A 173 -13.63 8.82 40.23
C PHE A 173 -13.58 10.22 39.60
N LYS A 174 -13.02 11.19 40.31
CA LYS A 174 -12.97 12.61 39.90
C LYS A 174 -11.90 12.89 38.86
N GLY A 175 -10.90 12.01 38.76
CA GLY A 175 -9.80 12.11 37.80
C GLY A 175 -10.17 11.69 36.38
N HIS A 176 -9.21 11.77 35.48
CA HIS A 176 -9.43 11.44 34.06
C HIS A 176 -9.31 9.94 33.79
N VAL A 177 -10.33 9.33 33.17
CA VAL A 177 -10.27 7.92 32.74
C VAL A 177 -10.47 7.81 31.23
N PHE A 178 -9.47 7.30 30.50
CA PHE A 178 -9.60 7.09 29.06
C PHE A 178 -8.67 5.99 28.51
N HIS A 179 -8.97 5.47 27.32
CA HIS A 179 -8.14 4.48 26.64
C HIS A 179 -6.97 5.13 25.86
N ALA A 180 -5.84 4.42 25.72
CA ALA A 180 -4.66 4.90 25.00
C ALA A 180 -4.92 5.36 23.54
N LYS A 181 -5.99 4.85 22.91
CA LYS A 181 -6.49 5.32 21.59
C LYS A 181 -6.66 6.84 21.56
N TYR A 182 -7.13 7.43 22.65
CA TYR A 182 -7.45 8.86 22.76
C TYR A 182 -6.30 9.70 23.30
N PHE A 183 -5.12 9.10 23.49
CA PHE A 183 -3.98 9.77 24.11
C PHE A 183 -3.55 11.02 23.34
N LYS A 184 -3.57 11.03 22.00
CA LYS A 184 -3.26 12.24 21.21
C LYS A 184 -4.11 13.43 21.62
N HIS A 185 -5.42 13.23 21.72
CA HIS A 185 -6.39 14.30 21.99
C HIS A 185 -6.50 14.65 23.47
N ARG A 186 -6.21 13.69 24.36
CA ARG A 186 -6.40 13.85 25.81
C ARG A 186 -5.11 14.06 26.60
N ALA A 187 -3.94 13.94 25.99
CA ALA A 187 -2.66 14.10 26.68
C ALA A 187 -2.54 15.46 27.39
N GLN A 188 -3.08 16.54 26.82
CA GLN A 188 -3.06 17.86 27.48
C GLN A 188 -3.81 17.90 28.82
N LYS A 189 -4.77 16.99 29.05
CA LYS A 189 -5.45 16.83 30.34
C LYS A 189 -4.53 16.31 31.44
N LEU A 190 -3.32 15.85 31.09
CA LEU A 190 -2.29 15.43 32.04
C LEU A 190 -1.37 16.59 32.45
N THR A 191 -1.61 17.80 31.94
CA THR A 191 -0.89 18.99 32.41
C THR A 191 -1.24 19.24 33.88
N ASN A 192 -0.23 19.38 34.74
CA ASN A 192 -0.38 19.52 36.20
C ASN A 192 -1.01 18.31 36.91
N VAL A 193 -1.00 17.12 36.27
CA VAL A 193 -1.34 15.86 36.95
C VAL A 193 -0.12 15.33 37.68
N GLU A 194 -0.25 15.06 38.98
CA GLU A 194 0.85 14.56 39.80
C GLU A 194 1.01 13.04 39.62
N THR A 195 -0.09 12.28 39.61
CA THR A 195 -0.04 10.82 39.55
C THR A 195 -0.96 10.22 38.48
N VAL A 196 -0.37 9.39 37.61
CA VAL A 196 -1.07 8.67 36.53
C VAL A 196 -0.96 7.16 36.74
N VAL A 197 -2.09 6.47 36.77
CA VAL A 197 -2.14 5.00 36.75
C VAL A 197 -2.33 4.52 35.31
N VAL A 198 -1.42 3.68 34.82
CA VAL A 198 -1.50 3.09 33.48
C VAL A 198 -1.79 1.60 33.62
N ILE A 199 -2.90 1.13 33.05
CA ILE A 199 -3.29 -0.27 33.12
C ILE A 199 -2.85 -0.98 31.85
N GLY A 200 -1.82 -1.84 31.94
CA GLY A 200 -1.30 -2.62 30.81
C GLY A 200 0.22 -2.82 30.84
N GLY A 201 0.70 -3.85 30.14
CA GLY A 201 2.12 -4.26 30.11
C GLY A 201 2.86 -4.04 28.78
N ASN A 202 2.12 -3.68 27.72
CA ASN A 202 2.63 -3.77 26.34
C ASN A 202 3.01 -2.39 25.76
N LYS A 203 3.39 -2.34 24.47
CA LYS A 203 3.93 -1.15 23.80
C LYS A 203 3.16 0.15 24.09
N SER A 204 1.83 0.15 23.97
CA SER A 204 1.04 1.37 24.26
C SER A 204 1.15 1.84 25.71
N ALA A 205 1.27 0.92 26.67
CA ALA A 205 1.48 1.28 28.07
C ALA A 205 2.85 1.96 28.23
N TRP A 206 3.88 1.45 27.57
CA TRP A 206 5.22 2.06 27.61
C TRP A 206 5.21 3.47 27.02
N ASP A 207 4.56 3.66 25.87
CA ASP A 207 4.44 4.96 25.22
C ASP A 207 3.71 5.97 26.10
N VAL A 208 2.59 5.55 26.70
CA VAL A 208 1.77 6.39 27.57
C VAL A 208 2.53 6.74 28.83
N CYS A 209 3.16 5.76 29.48
CA CYS A 209 3.93 6.04 30.68
C CYS A 209 5.14 6.94 30.38
N TYR A 210 5.85 6.72 29.26
CA TYR A 210 6.99 7.56 28.89
C TYR A 210 6.51 8.97 28.62
N GLY A 211 5.41 9.13 27.86
CA GLY A 211 4.81 10.42 27.59
C GLY A 211 4.34 11.15 28.85
N ALA A 212 3.68 10.44 29.77
CA ALA A 212 3.21 10.99 31.05
C ALA A 212 4.37 11.46 31.92
N SER A 213 5.40 10.63 32.10
CA SER A 213 6.53 10.92 32.96
C SER A 213 7.49 11.96 32.35
N SER A 214 7.98 11.73 31.14
CA SER A 214 9.03 12.58 30.53
C SER A 214 8.53 13.96 30.11
N ARG A 215 7.26 14.10 29.69
CA ARG A 215 6.73 15.37 29.17
C ARG A 215 5.92 16.17 30.17
N PHE A 216 5.15 15.48 31.01
CA PHE A 216 4.28 16.14 31.98
C PHE A 216 4.85 16.08 33.40
N GLY A 217 5.93 15.34 33.63
CA GLY A 217 6.57 15.22 34.94
C GLY A 217 5.77 14.39 35.95
N SER A 218 4.73 13.69 35.51
CA SER A 218 3.87 12.91 36.41
C SER A 218 4.57 11.66 36.93
N ASN A 219 4.27 11.27 38.17
CA ASN A 219 4.60 9.96 38.72
C ASN A 219 3.66 8.91 38.12
N VAL A 220 4.23 7.84 37.56
CA VAL A 220 3.46 6.85 36.81
C VAL A 220 3.46 5.51 37.51
N HIS A 221 2.26 4.97 37.75
CA HIS A 221 2.07 3.63 38.27
C HIS A 221 1.61 2.70 37.14
N MET A 222 2.50 1.82 36.67
CA MET A 222 2.20 0.86 35.61
C MET A 222 1.67 -0.44 36.22
N VAL A 223 0.37 -0.68 36.08
CA VAL A 223 -0.33 -1.82 36.68
C VAL A 223 -0.50 -2.93 35.65
N MET A 224 0.09 -4.08 35.92
CA MET A 224 0.06 -5.29 35.09
C MET A 224 -0.65 -6.40 35.84
N ARG A 225 -1.64 -7.03 35.21
CA ARG A 225 -2.37 -8.14 35.83
C ARG A 225 -1.41 -9.29 36.12
N ARG A 226 -1.44 -9.81 37.35
CA ARG A 226 -0.65 -10.98 37.75
C ARG A 226 -1.01 -12.23 36.93
N SER A 227 -2.27 -12.37 36.53
CA SER A 227 -2.78 -13.42 35.64
C SER A 227 -2.33 -13.28 34.17
N GLY A 228 -1.82 -12.12 33.77
CA GLY A 228 -1.46 -11.82 32.38
C GLY A 228 -0.03 -12.22 31.99
N GLY A 229 0.38 -11.79 30.80
CA GLY A 229 1.71 -12.03 30.22
C GLY A 229 2.86 -11.20 30.76
N GLY A 230 2.56 -10.20 31.61
CA GLY A 230 3.57 -9.28 32.14
C GLY A 230 4.00 -8.19 31.16
N PRO A 231 5.15 -7.56 31.41
CA PRO A 231 5.69 -6.54 30.52
C PRO A 231 6.19 -7.16 29.22
N SER A 232 6.00 -6.47 28.10
CA SER A 232 6.56 -6.89 26.80
C SER A 232 8.08 -6.94 26.82
N TRP A 233 8.65 -7.81 25.98
CA TRP A 233 10.09 -7.84 25.75
C TRP A 233 10.57 -6.54 25.09
N CYS A 234 11.49 -5.82 25.72
CA CYS A 234 12.13 -4.67 25.10
C CYS A 234 13.34 -5.10 24.30
N TRP A 235 13.20 -5.18 22.99
CA TRP A 235 14.31 -5.49 22.11
C TRP A 235 15.16 -4.24 21.88
N PRO A 236 16.48 -4.37 21.85
CA PRO A 236 17.34 -3.29 21.38
C PRO A 236 17.12 -3.04 19.88
N ALA A 237 17.21 -1.78 19.47
CA ALA A 237 17.08 -1.40 18.06
C ALA A 237 18.17 -2.07 17.19
N LYS A 238 19.38 -2.18 17.73
CA LYS A 238 20.51 -2.91 17.15
C LYS A 238 21.16 -3.79 18.22
N MET A 239 21.38 -5.05 17.89
CA MET A 239 22.11 -6.02 18.71
C MET A 239 23.52 -6.21 18.17
N GLU A 240 24.47 -6.40 19.08
CA GLU A 240 25.82 -6.84 18.74
C GLU A 240 25.85 -8.35 18.47
N GLY A 241 26.57 -8.78 17.44
CA GLY A 241 26.74 -10.19 17.08
C GLY A 241 26.08 -10.57 15.74
N PHE A 242 25.74 -11.86 15.59
CA PHE A 242 25.22 -12.43 14.34
C PHE A 242 23.79 -11.97 14.02
N ILE A 243 23.00 -11.65 15.05
CA ILE A 243 21.63 -11.14 14.90
C ILE A 243 21.67 -9.65 15.10
N LYS A 244 21.41 -8.86 14.05
CA LYS A 244 21.49 -7.39 14.11
C LYS A 244 20.23 -6.73 14.65
N SER A 245 19.06 -7.28 14.40
CA SER A 245 17.77 -6.78 14.91
C SER A 245 16.72 -7.89 14.88
N ILE A 246 15.62 -7.74 15.64
CA ILE A 246 14.49 -8.68 15.58
C ILE A 246 13.79 -8.69 14.22
N SER A 247 13.68 -7.52 13.57
CA SER A 247 13.05 -7.40 12.25
C SER A 247 13.83 -8.22 11.21
N THR A 248 15.16 -8.10 11.21
CA THR A 248 16.04 -8.89 10.35
C THR A 248 16.02 -10.37 10.72
N ALA A 249 16.03 -10.69 12.02
CA ALA A 249 16.01 -12.08 12.50
C ALA A 249 14.74 -12.81 12.05
N SER A 250 13.59 -12.21 12.29
CA SER A 250 12.28 -12.76 11.90
C SER A 250 12.08 -12.74 10.38
N ALA A 251 12.78 -11.87 9.66
CA ALA A 251 12.77 -11.84 8.19
C ALA A 251 13.74 -12.84 7.52
N THR A 252 14.62 -13.49 8.28
CA THR A 252 15.67 -14.36 7.71
C THR A 252 15.29 -15.83 7.84
N ARG A 253 15.18 -16.54 6.71
CA ARG A 253 14.77 -17.97 6.63
C ARG A 253 15.57 -18.91 7.55
N LEU A 254 16.87 -18.64 7.75
CA LEU A 254 17.71 -19.45 8.65
C LEU A 254 17.13 -19.51 10.07
N PHE A 255 16.70 -18.36 10.62
CA PHE A 255 16.17 -18.31 11.98
C PHE A 255 14.75 -18.86 12.07
N THR A 256 13.99 -18.89 10.97
CA THR A 256 12.66 -19.52 10.95
C THR A 256 12.74 -21.04 11.10
N TRP A 257 13.91 -21.66 10.90
CA TRP A 257 14.11 -23.11 11.16
C TRP A 257 14.20 -23.45 12.65
N LEU A 258 14.62 -22.46 13.46
CA LEU A 258 14.73 -22.57 14.92
C LEU A 258 13.39 -22.29 15.61
N ASP A 259 12.37 -21.85 14.87
CA ASP A 259 10.99 -21.72 15.32
C ASP A 259 10.14 -22.93 14.89
N PRO A 260 9.27 -23.49 15.74
CA PRO A 260 8.47 -24.69 15.44
C PRO A 260 7.27 -24.46 14.49
N ASN A 261 7.31 -23.50 13.57
CA ASN A 261 6.17 -23.12 12.72
C ASN A 261 5.78 -24.17 11.68
N PRO A 262 4.52 -24.65 11.57
CA PRO A 262 4.12 -25.74 10.67
C PRO A 262 4.13 -25.39 9.17
N TYR A 263 4.57 -24.20 8.78
CA TYR A 263 4.38 -23.66 7.44
C TYR A 263 5.62 -23.84 6.55
N GLY A 264 5.40 -23.91 5.23
CA GLY A 264 6.45 -23.88 4.19
C GLY A 264 7.10 -25.24 3.85
N PRO A 265 7.31 -25.57 2.56
CA PRO A 265 7.94 -26.81 2.12
C PRO A 265 9.48 -26.74 2.06
N SER A 266 10.06 -25.53 1.91
CA SER A 266 11.46 -25.29 1.51
C SER A 266 12.54 -25.66 2.52
N ALA A 267 12.17 -26.17 3.69
CA ALA A 267 13.11 -26.67 4.69
C ALA A 267 12.53 -27.79 5.56
N TRP A 268 11.48 -28.49 5.10
CA TRP A 268 10.83 -29.54 5.88
C TRP A 268 11.81 -30.58 6.46
N PRO A 269 12.82 -31.09 5.72
CA PRO A 269 13.76 -32.06 6.28
C PRO A 269 14.63 -31.48 7.40
N VAL A 270 15.19 -30.28 7.19
CA VAL A 270 16.04 -29.58 8.18
C VAL A 270 15.23 -29.23 9.41
N ARG A 271 14.01 -28.72 9.22
CA ARG A 271 13.12 -28.37 10.31
C ARG A 271 12.63 -29.61 11.06
N ALA A 272 12.31 -30.69 10.36
CA ALA A 272 11.97 -31.97 10.99
C ALA A 272 13.15 -32.49 11.83
N LEU A 273 14.39 -32.35 11.33
CA LEU A 273 15.59 -32.69 12.09
C LEU A 273 15.73 -31.82 13.35
N ILE A 274 15.61 -30.49 13.22
CA ILE A 274 15.75 -29.57 14.36
C ILE A 274 14.63 -29.80 15.40
N GLN A 275 13.38 -29.89 14.95
CA GLN A 275 12.23 -29.90 15.86
C GLN A 275 11.93 -31.28 16.45
N ARG A 276 12.29 -32.39 15.77
CA ARG A 276 11.94 -33.75 16.21
C ARG A 276 13.10 -34.50 16.87
N THR A 277 14.34 -34.08 16.69
CA THR A 277 15.49 -34.71 17.35
C THR A 277 15.85 -34.01 18.65
N TRP A 278 16.39 -34.77 19.60
CA TRP A 278 16.88 -34.22 20.87
C TRP A 278 17.99 -33.17 20.65
N LEU A 279 18.94 -33.45 19.76
CA LEU A 279 20.05 -32.52 19.46
C LEU A 279 19.54 -31.22 18.84
N GLY A 280 18.60 -31.32 17.91
CA GLY A 280 17.96 -30.16 17.29
C GLY A 280 17.19 -29.29 18.29
N GLN A 281 16.44 -29.91 19.20
CA GLN A 281 15.74 -29.20 20.26
C GLN A 281 16.72 -28.48 21.19
N LYS A 282 17.86 -29.09 21.51
CA LYS A 282 18.93 -28.42 22.28
C LYS A 282 19.55 -27.24 21.56
N LEU A 283 19.70 -27.30 20.23
CA LEU A 283 20.15 -26.15 19.45
C LEU A 283 19.13 -25.01 19.48
N SER A 284 17.83 -25.33 19.38
CA SER A 284 16.75 -24.36 19.55
C SER A 284 16.77 -23.73 20.94
N ASP A 285 16.84 -24.54 22.00
CA ASP A 285 16.93 -24.06 23.39
C ASP A 285 18.12 -23.11 23.59
N LEU A 286 19.28 -23.44 23.01
CA LEU A 286 20.49 -22.61 23.07
C LEU A 286 20.26 -21.25 22.38
N PHE A 287 19.63 -21.26 21.21
CA PHE A 287 19.31 -20.04 20.45
C PHE A 287 18.36 -19.12 21.23
N TRP A 288 17.27 -19.64 21.77
CA TRP A 288 16.31 -18.85 22.54
C TRP A 288 16.90 -18.37 23.87
N SER A 289 17.71 -19.19 24.54
CA SER A 289 18.42 -18.78 25.75
C SER A 289 19.46 -17.68 25.47
N TYR A 290 20.14 -17.76 24.33
CA TYR A 290 21.06 -16.70 23.89
C TYR A 290 20.32 -15.36 23.70
N LEU A 291 19.16 -15.37 23.05
CA LEU A 291 18.33 -14.18 22.86
C LEU A 291 17.84 -13.61 24.20
N ASP A 292 17.28 -14.45 25.07
CA ASP A 292 16.81 -14.04 26.41
C ASP A 292 17.92 -13.37 27.22
N ASN A 293 19.11 -13.98 27.25
CA ASN A 293 20.26 -13.46 27.98
C ASN A 293 20.78 -12.15 27.38
N LYS A 294 20.90 -12.06 26.05
CA LYS A 294 21.40 -10.85 25.39
C LYS A 294 20.48 -9.65 25.61
N ILE A 295 19.17 -9.83 25.51
CA ILE A 295 18.21 -8.75 25.74
C ILE A 295 18.19 -8.36 27.22
N THR A 296 18.23 -9.34 28.13
CA THR A 296 18.24 -9.09 29.57
C THR A 296 19.48 -8.30 30.00
N GLN A 297 20.66 -8.68 29.46
CA GLN A 297 21.92 -7.97 29.70
C GLN A 297 21.90 -6.55 29.12
N HIS A 298 21.40 -6.38 27.89
CA HIS A 298 21.36 -5.08 27.24
C HIS A 298 20.50 -4.06 28.00
N ASN A 299 19.32 -4.49 28.47
CA ASN A 299 18.41 -3.61 29.21
C ASN A 299 18.77 -3.48 30.69
N ALA A 300 19.79 -4.22 31.16
CA ALA A 300 20.29 -4.19 32.52
C ALA A 300 19.19 -4.29 33.60
N TYR A 301 18.22 -5.18 33.39
CA TYR A 301 17.06 -5.32 34.28
C TYR A 301 17.46 -5.55 35.75
N GLU A 302 18.61 -6.15 36.01
CA GLU A 302 19.09 -6.51 37.35
C GLU A 302 19.78 -5.35 38.11
N ASN A 303 19.95 -4.17 37.48
CA ASN A 303 20.68 -3.05 38.09
C ASN A 303 19.94 -2.37 39.26
N SER A 304 18.60 -2.36 39.23
CA SER A 304 17.78 -1.70 40.25
C SER A 304 16.47 -2.45 40.51
N PRO A 305 15.83 -2.25 41.67
CA PRO A 305 14.51 -2.84 41.93
C PRO A 305 13.43 -2.41 40.92
N GLY A 306 13.47 -1.15 40.46
CA GLY A 306 12.53 -0.61 39.48
C GLY A 306 12.69 -1.23 38.09
N THR A 307 13.93 -1.35 37.61
CA THR A 307 14.21 -2.04 36.34
C THR A 307 13.90 -3.54 36.45
N ALA A 308 14.17 -4.17 37.59
CA ALA A 308 13.91 -5.59 37.80
C ALA A 308 12.41 -5.91 37.70
N ALA A 309 11.55 -5.00 38.17
CA ALA A 309 10.09 -5.13 38.06
C ALA A 309 9.58 -5.09 36.61
N LEU A 310 10.35 -4.54 35.67
CA LEU A 310 10.02 -4.49 34.24
C LEU A 310 10.54 -5.69 33.44
N ARG A 311 11.19 -6.67 34.09
CA ARG A 311 11.67 -7.88 33.42
C ARG A 311 10.48 -8.70 32.87
N PRO A 312 10.50 -9.10 31.57
CA PRO A 312 9.48 -9.97 31.00
C PRO A 312 9.34 -11.28 31.77
N TRP A 313 8.11 -11.76 31.94
CA TRP A 313 7.84 -12.92 32.80
C TRP A 313 8.00 -14.27 32.09
N SER A 314 8.16 -14.30 30.77
CA SER A 314 8.29 -15.53 29.99
C SER A 314 9.39 -15.39 28.94
N SER A 315 9.96 -16.51 28.48
CA SER A 315 11.02 -16.53 27.45
C SER A 315 10.58 -15.87 26.14
N THR A 316 11.52 -15.27 25.40
CA THR A 316 11.32 -14.77 24.02
C THR A 316 10.80 -15.85 23.08
N PHE A 317 11.02 -17.12 23.40
CA PHE A 317 10.38 -18.22 22.69
C PHE A 317 8.87 -17.97 22.61
N TRP A 318 8.17 -17.72 23.72
CA TRP A 318 6.69 -17.65 23.75
C TRP A 318 6.10 -16.29 23.34
N MET A 319 6.88 -15.21 23.38
CA MET A 319 6.42 -13.81 23.45
C MET A 319 5.37 -13.30 22.42
N GLY A 320 5.27 -13.89 21.22
CA GLY A 320 4.37 -13.37 20.17
C GLY A 320 4.70 -11.94 19.81
N ASN A 321 3.69 -11.12 19.51
CA ASN A 321 3.84 -9.69 19.32
C ASN A 321 3.85 -8.90 20.65
N SER A 322 4.00 -9.56 21.83
CA SER A 322 4.33 -8.90 23.10
C SER A 322 5.81 -8.49 23.14
N LEU A 323 6.16 -7.63 22.19
CA LEU A 323 7.49 -7.06 22.08
C LEU A 323 7.38 -5.55 21.84
N SER A 324 8.36 -4.86 22.37
CA SER A 324 8.58 -3.43 22.28
C SER A 324 10.01 -3.21 21.81
N ILE A 325 10.30 -2.06 21.24
CA ILE A 325 11.67 -1.62 21.02
C ILE A 325 11.84 -0.27 21.71
N HIS A 326 12.99 -0.08 22.34
CA HIS A 326 13.34 1.23 22.89
C HIS A 326 13.58 2.21 21.74
N ASN A 327 12.64 3.14 21.55
CA ASN A 327 12.68 4.15 20.50
C ASN A 327 12.48 5.58 21.02
N TYR A 328 12.70 5.77 22.32
CA TYR A 328 12.53 7.04 23.04
C TYR A 328 13.83 7.87 23.03
N GLU A 329 13.73 9.17 23.34
CA GLU A 329 14.87 10.09 23.37
C GLU A 329 15.79 9.82 24.56
N THR A 330 15.20 9.46 25.69
CA THR A 330 15.90 9.10 26.92
C THR A 330 15.61 7.66 27.30
N SER A 331 16.49 7.08 28.14
CA SER A 331 16.30 5.73 28.60
C SER A 331 15.03 5.63 29.47
N TRP A 332 13.99 4.95 28.97
CA TRP A 332 12.81 4.58 29.75
C TRP A 332 13.16 3.82 31.03
N PHE A 333 14.24 3.04 31.02
CA PHE A 333 14.70 2.30 32.21
C PHE A 333 15.24 3.23 33.30
N ASP A 334 15.80 4.39 32.94
CA ASP A 334 16.30 5.37 33.90
C ASP A 334 15.14 5.99 34.67
N LEU A 335 14.02 6.24 34.01
CA LEU A 335 12.80 6.74 34.65
C LEU A 335 12.25 5.71 35.67
N ALA A 336 12.37 4.42 35.38
CA ALA A 336 12.00 3.36 36.32
C ALA A 336 13.03 3.23 37.47
N GLN A 337 14.32 3.39 37.19
CA GLN A 337 15.39 3.39 38.19
C GLN A 337 15.25 4.58 39.16
N ASN A 338 14.87 5.75 38.66
CA ASN A 338 14.66 6.97 39.43
C ASN A 338 13.31 6.97 40.19
N GLY A 339 12.50 5.92 40.06
CA GLY A 339 11.21 5.79 40.75
C GLY A 339 10.06 6.59 40.13
N GLN A 340 10.28 7.28 39.01
CA GLN A 340 9.22 8.03 38.31
C GLN A 340 8.20 7.09 37.65
N ILE A 341 8.62 5.88 37.29
CA ILE A 341 7.70 4.79 36.91
C ILE A 341 7.85 3.66 37.93
N THR A 342 6.73 3.33 38.58
CA THR A 342 6.63 2.18 39.48
C THR A 342 5.75 1.12 38.85
N ALA A 343 6.28 -0.09 38.65
CA ALA A 343 5.54 -1.21 38.12
C ALA A 343 4.85 -2.01 39.24
N HIS A 344 3.64 -2.51 38.99
CA HIS A 344 2.83 -3.30 39.91
C HIS A 344 2.34 -4.58 39.22
N ALA A 345 2.42 -5.73 39.90
CA ALA A 345 1.85 -7.00 39.44
C ALA A 345 0.55 -7.31 40.19
N ALA A 346 -0.51 -6.54 39.89
CA ALA A 346 -1.79 -6.61 40.58
C ALA A 346 -2.96 -6.25 39.63
N GLU A 347 -4.18 -6.51 40.07
CA GLU A 347 -5.40 -6.16 39.36
C GLU A 347 -6.08 -4.96 40.01
N VAL A 348 -6.69 -4.07 39.21
CA VAL A 348 -7.49 -2.97 39.74
C VAL A 348 -8.81 -3.53 40.25
N THR A 349 -9.07 -3.42 41.55
CA THR A 349 -10.27 -3.95 42.19
C THR A 349 -11.41 -2.95 42.19
N LYS A 350 -11.12 -1.68 42.53
CA LYS A 350 -12.06 -0.58 42.52
C LYS A 350 -11.36 0.78 42.41
N LEU A 351 -12.10 1.78 41.97
CA LEU A 351 -11.77 3.19 42.02
C LEU A 351 -12.62 3.86 43.12
N THR A 352 -12.04 4.83 43.82
CA THR A 352 -12.77 5.76 44.71
C THR A 352 -12.75 7.16 44.11
N ASP A 353 -13.08 8.20 44.87
CA ASP A 353 -13.07 9.58 44.37
C ASP A 353 -11.70 10.02 43.82
N ASP A 354 -10.60 9.60 44.44
CA ASP A 354 -9.23 10.07 44.16
C ASP A 354 -8.16 8.95 44.21
N SER A 355 -8.56 7.68 44.29
CA SER A 355 -7.62 6.57 44.44
C SER A 355 -7.99 5.32 43.67
N VAL A 356 -6.97 4.51 43.37
CA VAL A 356 -7.04 3.21 42.70
C VAL A 356 -6.62 2.14 43.70
N HIS A 357 -7.52 1.18 43.96
CA HIS A 357 -7.26 0.05 44.84
C HIS A 357 -6.81 -1.16 44.03
N LEU A 358 -5.69 -1.77 44.42
CA LEU A 358 -5.13 -2.95 43.77
C LEU A 358 -5.39 -4.24 44.58
N SER A 359 -5.31 -5.38 43.91
CA SER A 359 -5.57 -6.71 44.48
C SER A 359 -4.54 -7.15 45.53
N ASP A 360 -3.36 -6.53 45.55
CA ASP A 360 -2.31 -6.77 46.55
C ASP A 360 -2.52 -5.96 47.84
N GLY A 361 -3.61 -5.19 47.92
CA GLY A 361 -3.94 -4.33 49.05
C GLY A 361 -3.37 -2.92 48.96
N SER A 362 -2.56 -2.61 47.93
CA SER A 362 -2.05 -1.25 47.74
C SER A 362 -3.14 -0.28 47.28
N VAL A 363 -3.00 0.97 47.71
CA VAL A 363 -3.91 2.08 47.36
C VAL A 363 -3.07 3.21 46.79
N ILE A 364 -3.34 3.57 45.54
CA ILE A 364 -2.59 4.59 44.80
C ILE A 364 -3.49 5.80 44.65
N LYS A 365 -3.10 6.94 45.20
CA LYS A 365 -3.76 8.22 44.90
C LYS A 365 -3.49 8.56 43.43
N ALA A 366 -4.53 8.83 42.65
CA ALA A 366 -4.37 9.02 41.21
C ALA A 366 -5.30 10.12 40.68
N ASP A 367 -4.76 10.97 39.82
CA ASP A 367 -5.54 12.01 39.14
C ASP A 367 -5.96 11.57 37.73
N ALA A 368 -5.32 10.54 37.18
CA ALA A 368 -5.68 9.95 35.91
C ALA A 368 -5.46 8.44 35.87
N VAL A 369 -6.34 7.73 35.16
CA VAL A 369 -6.25 6.31 34.84
C VAL A 369 -6.29 6.14 33.32
N ILE A 370 -5.21 5.62 32.74
CA ILE A 370 -5.10 5.40 31.30
C ILE A 370 -5.12 3.90 31.00
N CYS A 371 -6.16 3.46 30.32
CA CYS A 371 -6.34 2.06 29.96
C CYS A 371 -5.54 1.74 28.69
N CYS A 372 -4.49 0.93 28.83
CA CYS A 372 -3.72 0.32 27.74
C CYS A 372 -4.08 -1.17 27.62
N THR A 373 -5.37 -1.45 27.64
CA THR A 373 -5.96 -2.77 27.88
C THR A 373 -6.29 -3.54 26.61
N GLY A 374 -5.86 -3.05 25.46
CA GLY A 374 -5.99 -3.70 24.16
C GLY A 374 -7.31 -3.36 23.46
N TRP A 375 -7.75 -4.27 22.61
CA TRP A 375 -8.80 -4.01 21.63
C TRP A 375 -9.80 -5.17 21.58
N LYS A 376 -11.03 -4.87 21.18
CA LYS A 376 -11.97 -5.92 20.78
C LYS A 376 -11.54 -6.46 19.42
N THR A 377 -11.49 -7.78 19.29
CA THR A 377 -10.97 -8.46 18.09
C THR A 377 -12.04 -8.78 17.06
N ARG A 378 -13.32 -8.58 17.39
CA ARG A 378 -14.46 -8.73 16.49
C ARG A 378 -14.70 -7.42 15.73
N PRO A 379 -14.97 -7.47 14.41
CA PRO A 379 -15.42 -6.28 13.68
C PRO A 379 -16.70 -5.74 14.32
N ASN A 380 -16.78 -4.42 14.52
CA ASN A 380 -18.02 -3.78 14.98
C ASN A 380 -18.94 -3.50 13.79
N ILE A 381 -19.43 -4.59 13.18
CA ILE A 381 -20.32 -4.59 12.02
C ILE A 381 -21.33 -5.70 12.26
N GLU A 382 -22.61 -5.39 12.10
CA GLU A 382 -23.68 -6.37 12.12
C GLU A 382 -23.74 -7.13 10.78
N PHE A 383 -23.76 -8.47 10.83
CA PHE A 383 -23.86 -9.31 9.63
C PHE A 383 -25.26 -9.89 9.51
N LEU A 384 -25.92 -9.60 8.38
CA LEU A 384 -27.27 -10.04 8.08
C LEU A 384 -27.28 -11.02 6.88
N PRO A 385 -28.19 -12.02 6.86
CA PRO A 385 -29.23 -12.31 7.84
C PRO A 385 -28.69 -12.85 9.17
N GLU A 386 -29.51 -12.81 10.23
CA GLU A 386 -29.16 -13.29 11.56
C GLU A 386 -28.62 -14.74 11.52
N GLY A 387 -27.55 -15.02 12.25
CA GLY A 387 -26.85 -16.30 12.24
C GLY A 387 -25.77 -16.46 11.14
N LEU A 388 -25.66 -15.52 10.18
CA LEU A 388 -24.56 -15.52 9.22
C LEU A 388 -23.20 -15.40 9.94
N GLU A 389 -23.14 -14.55 10.96
CA GLU A 389 -21.89 -14.28 11.68
C GLU A 389 -21.27 -15.51 12.33
N ASP A 390 -22.10 -16.42 12.85
CA ASP A 390 -21.64 -17.68 13.46
C ASP A 390 -20.96 -18.61 12.45
N ARG A 391 -21.29 -18.46 11.17
CA ARG A 391 -20.69 -19.20 10.06
C ARG A 391 -19.41 -18.54 9.54
N LEU A 392 -19.25 -17.24 9.76
CA LEU A 392 -18.09 -16.48 9.29
C LEU A 392 -16.83 -16.78 10.12
N GLY A 393 -16.92 -17.41 11.29
CA GLY A 393 -15.76 -17.88 12.05
C GLY A 393 -14.95 -16.76 12.72
N PHE A 394 -15.61 -15.67 13.14
CA PHE A 394 -14.99 -14.63 13.98
C PHE A 394 -14.77 -15.13 15.42
N PRO A 395 -13.88 -14.51 16.21
CA PRO A 395 -13.58 -14.97 17.56
C PRO A 395 -14.81 -14.90 18.48
N GLY A 396 -15.00 -15.94 19.28
CA GLY A 396 -16.14 -16.06 20.19
C GLY A 396 -17.45 -16.50 19.54
N THR A 397 -17.45 -16.81 18.23
CA THR A 397 -18.61 -17.39 17.52
C THR A 397 -18.66 -18.92 17.65
N GLY A 398 -19.81 -19.53 17.39
CA GLY A 398 -20.06 -20.97 17.56
C GLY A 398 -19.25 -21.92 16.66
N PHE A 399 -18.37 -21.42 15.78
CA PHE A 399 -17.56 -22.22 14.86
C PHE A 399 -16.41 -22.96 15.57
N SER A 400 -16.74 -24.02 16.32
CA SER A 400 -15.81 -24.85 17.09
C SER A 400 -16.13 -26.34 16.91
N ASP A 401 -15.11 -27.15 16.61
CA ASP A 401 -15.20 -28.62 16.55
C ASP A 401 -14.13 -29.24 17.45
N GLN A 402 -14.56 -29.83 18.57
CA GLN A 402 -13.64 -30.40 19.56
C GLN A 402 -12.82 -31.57 19.02
N LYS A 403 -13.35 -32.36 18.08
CA LYS A 403 -12.62 -33.49 17.48
C LYS A 403 -11.53 -32.99 16.55
N LEU A 404 -11.84 -32.01 15.71
CA LEU A 404 -10.84 -31.37 14.84
C LEU A 404 -9.78 -30.62 15.64
N GLU A 405 -10.16 -29.93 16.72
CA GLU A 405 -9.21 -29.27 17.64
C GLU A 405 -8.28 -30.29 18.30
N ALA A 406 -8.81 -31.39 18.84
CA ALA A 406 -8.01 -32.42 19.48
C ALA A 406 -7.04 -33.08 18.49
N LYS A 407 -7.51 -33.38 17.27
CA LYS A 407 -6.69 -33.93 16.20
C LYS A 407 -5.58 -32.95 15.77
N ALA A 408 -5.93 -31.69 15.54
CA ALA A 408 -4.98 -30.62 15.21
C ALA A 408 -3.88 -30.51 16.28
N ARG A 409 -4.25 -30.46 17.57
CA ARG A 409 -3.28 -30.41 18.67
C ARG A 409 -2.37 -31.64 18.71
N ALA A 410 -2.92 -32.84 18.48
CA ALA A 410 -2.13 -34.07 18.44
C ALA A 410 -1.12 -34.06 17.28
N ASP A 411 -1.54 -33.61 16.10
CA ASP A 411 -0.68 -33.48 14.92
C ASP A 411 0.43 -32.44 15.17
N ILE A 412 0.09 -31.26 15.70
CA ILE A 412 1.06 -30.21 16.07
C ILE A 412 2.10 -30.74 17.07
N LEU A 413 1.66 -31.44 18.12
CA LEU A 413 2.57 -31.99 19.13
C LEU A 413 3.45 -33.13 18.59
N ARG A 414 3.04 -33.81 17.52
CA ARG A 414 3.87 -34.78 16.80
C ARG A 414 4.92 -34.07 15.94
N GLU A 415 4.54 -32.95 15.32
CA GLU A 415 5.41 -32.17 14.44
C GLU A 415 6.43 -31.31 15.20
N ALA A 416 6.01 -30.73 16.33
CA ALA A 416 6.78 -29.86 17.21
C ALA A 416 6.67 -30.30 18.68
N PRO A 417 7.36 -31.38 19.08
CA PRO A 417 7.36 -31.87 20.46
C PRO A 417 7.78 -30.85 21.52
N VAL A 418 8.56 -29.83 21.15
CA VAL A 418 8.98 -28.74 22.04
C VAL A 418 7.78 -27.99 22.67
N LEU A 419 6.65 -27.92 21.97
CA LEU A 419 5.43 -27.26 22.47
C LEU A 419 4.72 -28.05 23.59
N ARG A 420 5.19 -29.26 23.94
CA ARG A 420 4.74 -29.98 25.14
C ARG A 420 5.24 -29.32 26.41
N ALA A 421 6.40 -28.67 26.35
CA ALA A 421 6.88 -27.83 27.43
C ALA A 421 5.94 -26.63 27.51
N GLN A 422 5.09 -26.59 28.52
CA GLN A 422 4.24 -25.42 28.78
C GLN A 422 5.11 -24.22 29.17
N PRO A 423 4.69 -22.97 28.89
CA PRO A 423 5.43 -21.80 29.31
C PRO A 423 5.54 -21.72 30.84
N ILE A 424 6.70 -21.27 31.30
CA ILE A 424 6.98 -21.02 32.72
C ILE A 424 6.97 -19.52 32.93
N ARG A 425 6.16 -19.04 33.88
CA ARG A 425 6.13 -17.64 34.27
C ARG A 425 7.07 -17.39 35.45
N GLN A 426 7.89 -16.36 35.35
CA GLN A 426 8.81 -15.90 36.38
C GLN A 426 8.53 -14.44 36.71
N ILE A 427 7.75 -14.21 37.79
CA ILE A 427 7.49 -12.85 38.27
C ILE A 427 8.67 -12.41 39.16
N PRO A 428 9.26 -11.23 38.94
CA PRO A 428 10.35 -10.70 39.75
C PRO A 428 10.01 -10.63 41.23
N ALA A 429 11.01 -10.89 42.10
CA ALA A 429 10.82 -10.87 43.55
C ALA A 429 10.33 -9.52 44.09
N THR A 430 10.70 -8.42 43.41
CA THR A 430 10.24 -7.06 43.71
C THR A 430 8.73 -6.88 43.60
N LEU A 431 8.03 -7.78 42.91
CA LEU A 431 6.58 -7.76 42.71
C LEU A 431 5.86 -8.90 43.47
N GLY A 432 6.55 -9.57 44.40
CA GLY A 432 6.08 -10.76 45.10
C GLY A 432 6.36 -12.03 44.29
N THR A 433 7.49 -12.69 44.56
CA THR A 433 8.01 -13.85 43.82
C THR A 433 6.94 -14.91 43.55
N GLU A 434 6.75 -15.28 42.29
CA GLU A 434 5.89 -16.40 41.89
C GLU A 434 6.53 -17.15 40.72
N HIS A 435 6.70 -18.47 40.91
CA HIS A 435 7.16 -19.41 39.90
C HIS A 435 6.05 -20.42 39.62
N THR A 436 5.25 -20.14 38.59
CA THR A 436 4.10 -20.98 38.27
C THR A 436 4.29 -21.58 36.88
N LYS A 437 4.22 -22.91 36.80
CA LYS A 437 4.02 -23.59 35.52
C LYS A 437 2.62 -23.24 35.05
N LEU A 438 2.52 -22.56 33.92
CA LEU A 438 1.22 -22.18 33.39
C LEU A 438 0.52 -23.45 32.92
N ARG A 439 -0.67 -23.71 33.46
CA ARG A 439 -1.66 -24.52 32.77
C ARG A 439 -2.38 -23.53 31.88
N VAL A 440 -2.20 -23.60 30.56
CA VAL A 440 -2.96 -22.76 29.62
C VAL A 440 -4.43 -22.91 29.96
N GLU A 441 -5.02 -21.83 30.50
CA GLU A 441 -6.41 -21.86 30.92
C GLU A 441 -7.28 -21.93 29.68
N LYS A 442 -8.48 -22.51 29.83
CA LYS A 442 -9.45 -22.51 28.74
C LYS A 442 -9.75 -21.04 28.43
N SER A 443 -9.55 -20.62 27.18
CA SER A 443 -9.84 -19.24 26.77
C SER A 443 -11.27 -18.86 27.17
N ASP A 444 -11.46 -17.62 27.61
CA ASP A 444 -12.79 -17.05 27.89
C ASP A 444 -13.63 -16.93 26.60
N LEU A 445 -12.97 -17.00 25.44
CA LEU A 445 -13.61 -17.06 24.14
C LEU A 445 -13.95 -18.49 23.74
N ALA A 446 -15.15 -18.66 23.20
CA ALA A 446 -15.63 -19.94 22.69
C ALA A 446 -14.74 -20.50 21.56
N SER A 447 -14.17 -19.63 20.72
CA SER A 447 -13.34 -20.00 19.56
C SER A 447 -12.38 -18.85 19.17
N PRO A 448 -11.20 -19.16 18.60
CA PRO A 448 -10.31 -18.15 17.99
C PRO A 448 -10.82 -17.74 16.59
N TYR A 449 -10.10 -16.85 15.90
CA TYR A 449 -10.34 -16.51 14.50
C TYR A 449 -10.16 -17.72 13.56
N ARG A 450 -11.23 -18.24 12.94
CA ARG A 450 -11.23 -19.51 12.16
C ARG A 450 -11.36 -19.27 10.65
N HIS A 451 -10.36 -18.62 10.05
CA HIS A 451 -10.30 -18.41 8.60
C HIS A 451 -9.19 -19.21 7.93
N TYR A 452 -9.51 -19.77 6.78
CA TYR A 452 -8.54 -20.39 5.90
C TYR A 452 -7.50 -19.36 5.47
N ARG A 453 -6.22 -19.69 5.65
CA ARG A 453 -5.08 -18.78 5.40
C ARG A 453 -5.16 -17.44 6.16
N PHE A 454 -5.96 -17.41 7.23
CA PHE A 454 -6.30 -16.21 8.00
C PHE A 454 -7.02 -15.12 7.19
N MET A 455 -7.66 -15.48 6.07
CA MET A 455 -8.34 -14.54 5.17
C MET A 455 -9.75 -14.97 4.77
N LEU A 456 -9.95 -16.25 4.45
CA LEU A 456 -11.20 -16.75 3.86
C LEU A 456 -12.05 -17.46 4.93
N PRO A 457 -13.29 -17.02 5.20
CA PRO A 457 -14.23 -17.78 6.02
C PRO A 457 -14.41 -19.21 5.52
N CYS A 458 -14.51 -20.19 6.43
CA CYS A 458 -14.63 -21.61 6.08
C CYS A 458 -16.05 -22.01 5.61
N ASP A 459 -16.92 -21.03 5.40
CA ASP A 459 -18.31 -21.25 5.01
C ASP A 459 -18.42 -21.71 3.55
N PRO A 460 -19.06 -22.86 3.25
CA PRO A 460 -19.14 -23.38 1.90
C PRO A 460 -19.83 -22.44 0.90
N ASP A 461 -20.83 -21.68 1.33
CA ASP A 461 -21.57 -20.77 0.47
C ASP A 461 -20.71 -19.56 0.10
N ILE A 462 -19.97 -19.00 1.06
CA ILE A 462 -19.00 -17.93 0.80
C ILE A 462 -17.87 -18.39 -0.12
N ILE A 463 -17.34 -19.60 0.09
CA ILE A 463 -16.29 -20.17 -0.77
C ILE A 463 -16.80 -20.36 -2.21
N ARG A 464 -18.05 -20.78 -2.38
CA ARG A 464 -18.68 -20.96 -3.69
C ARG A 464 -19.00 -19.64 -4.38
N MET A 465 -19.52 -18.65 -3.64
CA MET A 465 -19.88 -17.32 -4.16
C MET A 465 -18.65 -16.45 -4.41
N LYS A 466 -17.55 -16.65 -3.67
CA LYS A 466 -16.30 -15.89 -3.77
C LYS A 466 -16.49 -14.39 -3.59
N ASN A 467 -17.33 -14.04 -2.63
CA ASN A 467 -17.81 -12.67 -2.45
C ASN A 467 -17.34 -12.03 -1.13
N LEU A 468 -16.62 -12.75 -0.27
CA LEU A 468 -16.16 -12.24 1.02
C LEU A 468 -14.77 -12.77 1.39
N CYS A 469 -13.88 -11.85 1.79
CA CYS A 469 -12.62 -12.16 2.46
C CYS A 469 -12.31 -11.13 3.54
N VAL A 470 -11.39 -11.48 4.44
CA VAL A 470 -10.84 -10.60 5.46
C VAL A 470 -9.34 -10.44 5.25
N ILE A 471 -8.84 -9.23 5.41
CA ILE A 471 -7.43 -8.91 5.21
C ILE A 471 -6.90 -8.15 6.44
N GLY A 472 -5.68 -8.49 6.89
CA GLY A 472 -5.04 -7.79 8.01
C GLY A 472 -5.63 -8.03 9.40
N ALA A 473 -6.41 -9.09 9.60
CA ALA A 473 -6.90 -9.50 10.92
C ALA A 473 -5.85 -10.32 11.72
N GLN A 474 -4.60 -9.87 11.74
CA GLN A 474 -3.47 -10.56 12.38
C GLN A 474 -2.46 -9.56 13.00
N LEU A 475 -1.72 -10.00 14.00
CA LEU A 475 -0.56 -9.28 14.53
C LEU A 475 0.71 -9.77 13.83
N THR A 476 1.57 -8.84 13.39
CA THR A 476 2.81 -9.19 12.69
C THR A 476 3.84 -8.07 12.70
N LEU A 477 5.13 -8.45 12.61
CA LEU A 477 6.25 -7.55 12.38
C LEU A 477 6.42 -7.13 10.91
N HIS A 478 5.80 -7.86 9.98
CA HIS A 478 6.01 -7.72 8.53
C HIS A 478 4.76 -7.20 7.82
N THR A 479 4.16 -6.14 8.37
CA THR A 479 2.84 -5.63 7.95
C THR A 479 2.74 -5.37 6.44
N SER A 480 3.72 -4.70 5.84
CA SER A 480 3.66 -4.29 4.43
C SER A 480 3.70 -5.48 3.47
N ILE A 481 4.63 -6.41 3.68
CA ILE A 481 4.78 -7.64 2.88
C ILE A 481 3.52 -8.49 2.97
N LEU A 482 3.00 -8.69 4.19
CA LEU A 482 1.79 -9.48 4.39
C LEU A 482 0.57 -8.81 3.77
N ALA A 483 0.46 -7.49 3.82
CA ALA A 483 -0.62 -6.76 3.16
C ALA A 483 -0.63 -7.02 1.63
N GLN A 484 0.52 -6.96 0.97
CA GLN A 484 0.63 -7.23 -0.47
C GLN A 484 0.38 -8.71 -0.79
N ALA A 485 0.96 -9.64 -0.03
CA ALA A 485 0.78 -11.07 -0.25
C ALA A 485 -0.69 -11.51 -0.06
N GLN A 486 -1.35 -10.99 0.98
CA GLN A 486 -2.77 -11.26 1.20
C GLN A 486 -3.65 -10.64 0.10
N ALA A 487 -3.37 -9.41 -0.33
CA ALA A 487 -4.11 -8.76 -1.42
C ALA A 487 -4.02 -9.54 -2.73
N LEU A 488 -2.82 -10.03 -3.09
CA LEU A 488 -2.62 -10.88 -4.26
C LEU A 488 -3.40 -12.19 -4.14
N TRP A 489 -3.32 -12.86 -2.99
CA TRP A 489 -4.04 -14.11 -2.77
C TRP A 489 -5.56 -13.94 -2.83
N ILE A 490 -6.10 -12.88 -2.23
CA ILE A 490 -7.54 -12.57 -2.26
C ILE A 490 -7.99 -12.27 -3.69
N THR A 491 -7.20 -11.52 -4.45
CA THR A 491 -7.51 -11.25 -5.87
C THR A 491 -7.52 -12.54 -6.69
N ALA A 492 -6.51 -13.40 -6.50
CA ALA A 492 -6.46 -14.72 -7.14
C ALA A 492 -7.65 -15.61 -6.76
N PHE A 493 -8.14 -15.54 -5.51
CA PHE A 493 -9.34 -16.23 -5.06
C PHE A 493 -10.59 -15.72 -5.80
N PHE A 494 -10.78 -14.40 -5.85
CA PHE A 494 -11.89 -13.77 -6.57
C PHE A 494 -11.87 -14.08 -8.08
N ASP A 495 -10.69 -14.24 -8.67
CA ASP A 495 -10.49 -14.56 -10.09
C ASP A 495 -10.50 -16.05 -10.41
N ASN A 496 -10.83 -16.91 -9.43
CA ASN A 496 -10.88 -18.36 -9.61
C ASN A 496 -9.53 -18.98 -10.05
N ARG A 497 -8.42 -18.39 -9.61
CA ARG A 497 -7.05 -18.83 -9.96
C ARG A 497 -6.45 -19.82 -8.97
N ILE A 498 -7.14 -20.16 -7.88
CA ILE A 498 -6.65 -21.08 -6.84
C ILE A 498 -7.29 -22.48 -7.04
N PRO A 499 -6.58 -23.46 -7.62
CA PRO A 499 -7.17 -24.71 -8.13
C PRO A 499 -8.03 -25.48 -7.11
N GLN A 500 -7.57 -25.58 -5.86
CA GLN A 500 -8.28 -26.29 -4.79
C GLN A 500 -9.57 -25.62 -4.30
N LEU A 501 -9.76 -24.34 -4.65
CA LEU A 501 -10.95 -23.53 -4.34
C LEU A 501 -11.83 -23.31 -5.58
N VAL A 502 -11.44 -23.86 -6.75
CA VAL A 502 -12.24 -23.76 -7.97
C VAL A 502 -13.49 -24.61 -7.85
N THR A 503 -14.65 -23.95 -7.92
CA THR A 503 -15.96 -24.59 -7.94
C THR A 503 -16.47 -24.68 -9.38
N ASN A 504 -16.41 -25.86 -10.00
CA ASN A 504 -16.97 -26.12 -11.33
C ASN A 504 -18.11 -27.15 -11.22
N SER A 505 -18.93 -27.31 -12.27
CA SER A 505 -20.06 -28.25 -12.30
C SER A 505 -19.71 -29.73 -12.00
N GLN A 506 -18.42 -30.09 -12.03
CA GLN A 506 -17.91 -31.43 -11.74
C GLN A 506 -17.09 -31.54 -10.45
N ASN A 507 -16.62 -30.43 -9.85
CA ASN A 507 -15.73 -30.43 -8.68
C ASN A 507 -16.24 -29.48 -7.58
N SER A 508 -16.57 -30.06 -6.42
CA SER A 508 -16.83 -29.32 -5.18
C SER A 508 -15.52 -28.93 -4.50
N PRO A 509 -15.44 -27.76 -3.83
CA PRO A 509 -14.25 -27.35 -3.10
C PRO A 509 -13.97 -28.34 -1.97
N ASN A 510 -12.68 -28.61 -1.67
CA ASN A 510 -12.29 -29.52 -0.60
C ASN A 510 -12.49 -28.88 0.79
N ILE A 511 -13.74 -28.75 1.22
CA ILE A 511 -14.12 -28.10 2.48
C ILE A 511 -13.46 -28.79 3.69
N GLU A 512 -13.38 -30.13 3.70
CA GLU A 512 -12.75 -30.86 4.79
C GLU A 512 -11.24 -30.53 4.91
N GLY A 513 -10.54 -30.46 3.77
CA GLY A 513 -9.14 -30.05 3.73
C GLY A 513 -8.93 -28.61 4.22
N ILE A 514 -9.79 -27.69 3.80
CA ILE A 514 -9.80 -26.27 4.21
C ILE A 514 -10.00 -26.15 5.72
N GLN A 515 -11.01 -26.84 6.26
CA GLN A 515 -11.27 -26.85 7.69
C GLN A 515 -10.09 -27.45 8.46
N ARG A 516 -9.58 -28.61 8.03
CA ARG A 516 -8.42 -29.24 8.68
C ARG A 516 -7.20 -28.32 8.74
N GLU A 517 -6.86 -27.64 7.64
CA GLU A 517 -5.75 -26.68 7.63
C GLU A 517 -6.04 -25.48 8.55
N THR A 518 -7.28 -24.98 8.55
CA THR A 518 -7.69 -23.85 9.38
C THR A 518 -7.55 -24.18 10.87
N PHE A 519 -8.10 -25.32 11.31
CA PHE A 519 -8.00 -25.77 12.70
C PHE A 519 -6.53 -26.02 13.08
N HIS A 520 -5.74 -26.62 12.19
CA HIS A 520 -4.30 -26.83 12.44
C HIS A 520 -3.55 -25.50 12.63
N ALA A 521 -3.73 -24.54 11.72
CA ALA A 521 -3.03 -23.26 11.78
C ALA A 521 -3.41 -22.44 13.03
N THR A 522 -4.69 -22.43 13.39
CA THR A 522 -5.22 -21.63 14.51
C THR A 522 -4.94 -22.26 15.87
N GLU A 523 -5.03 -23.60 16.00
CA GLU A 523 -4.57 -24.27 17.23
C GLU A 523 -3.05 -24.16 17.41
N PHE A 524 -2.27 -24.16 16.33
CA PHE A 524 -0.84 -23.88 16.42
C PHE A 524 -0.58 -22.51 17.02
N GLN A 525 -1.27 -21.46 16.56
CA GLN A 525 -1.14 -20.11 17.13
C GLN A 525 -1.50 -20.08 18.62
N ARG A 526 -2.59 -20.74 19.03
CA ARG A 526 -2.98 -20.85 20.45
C ARG A 526 -1.91 -21.49 21.33
N MET A 527 -1.33 -22.60 20.85
CA MET A 527 -0.30 -23.32 21.59
C MET A 527 1.03 -22.55 21.60
N ARG A 528 1.38 -21.92 20.47
CA ARG A 528 2.63 -21.22 20.26
C ARG A 528 2.68 -19.85 20.95
N ARG A 529 1.55 -19.13 20.98
CA ARG A 529 1.38 -17.74 21.43
C ARG A 529 0.25 -17.58 22.46
N PRO A 530 0.34 -18.25 23.63
CA PRO A 530 -0.71 -18.20 24.64
C PRO A 530 -0.80 -16.82 25.32
N LYS A 531 -2.01 -16.41 25.73
CA LYS A 531 -2.30 -15.10 26.35
C LYS A 531 -1.49 -14.85 27.63
N GLU A 532 -1.20 -15.93 28.37
CA GLU A 532 -0.44 -15.94 29.61
C GLU A 532 1.04 -15.61 29.42
N THR A 533 1.51 -15.52 28.16
CA THR A 533 2.86 -15.08 27.77
C THR A 533 2.84 -13.75 27.03
N GLY A 534 1.68 -13.10 26.95
CA GLY A 534 1.47 -11.84 26.24
C GLY A 534 1.07 -12.01 24.77
N GLY A 535 0.99 -13.24 24.28
CA GLY A 535 0.53 -13.53 22.91
C GLY A 535 -0.97 -13.32 22.71
N ALA A 536 -1.39 -13.37 21.44
CA ALA A 536 -2.80 -13.20 21.05
C ALA A 536 -3.40 -14.42 20.33
N GLY A 537 -2.72 -15.57 20.34
CA GLY A 537 -3.10 -16.76 19.56
C GLY A 537 -4.47 -17.34 19.88
N ASP A 538 -5.03 -17.03 21.05
CA ASP A 538 -6.39 -17.37 21.48
C ASP A 538 -7.48 -16.53 20.82
N ARG A 539 -7.11 -15.38 20.23
CA ARG A 539 -8.01 -14.40 19.63
C ARG A 539 -7.79 -14.26 18.13
N CYS A 540 -6.54 -14.13 17.71
CA CYS A 540 -6.16 -13.85 16.33
C CYS A 540 -4.78 -14.44 16.02
N PRO A 541 -4.40 -14.57 14.74
CA PRO A 541 -3.05 -14.99 14.36
C PRO A 541 -2.00 -13.98 14.86
N ASP A 542 -0.94 -14.48 15.48
CA ASP A 542 0.10 -13.69 16.13
C ASP A 542 1.48 -14.09 15.61
N LEU A 543 1.80 -13.56 14.43
CA LEU A 543 2.90 -14.01 13.58
C LEU A 543 4.19 -13.23 13.88
N VAL A 544 5.28 -13.95 14.09
CA VAL A 544 6.63 -13.38 14.29
C VAL A 544 7.60 -14.01 13.28
N PHE A 545 8.22 -15.14 13.64
CA PHE A 545 9.15 -15.90 12.79
C PHE A 545 8.42 -16.82 11.77
N ASP A 546 7.12 -17.00 11.96
CA ASP A 546 6.24 -17.88 11.20
C ASP A 546 5.48 -17.16 10.06
N SER A 547 5.61 -15.84 9.99
CA SER A 547 5.04 -14.98 8.94
C SER A 547 5.58 -15.30 7.54
N ILE A 548 6.90 -15.35 7.37
CA ILE A 548 7.54 -15.64 6.07
C ILE A 548 7.25 -17.05 5.58
N PRO A 549 7.45 -18.12 6.37
CA PRO A 549 7.14 -19.48 5.93
C PRO A 549 5.66 -19.67 5.55
N ARG A 550 4.75 -18.85 6.11
CA ARG A 550 3.32 -18.90 5.80
C ARG A 550 2.96 -18.29 4.45
N TYR A 551 3.54 -17.14 4.10
CA TYR A 551 3.12 -16.35 2.92
C TYR A 551 4.16 -16.31 1.79
N CYS A 552 5.44 -16.55 2.08
CA CYS A 552 6.53 -16.57 1.11
C CYS A 552 7.37 -17.88 1.22
N PRO A 553 6.81 -19.06 0.97
CA PRO A 553 7.49 -20.33 1.22
C PRO A 553 8.58 -20.73 0.20
N GLY A 554 8.65 -20.11 -0.98
CA GLY A 554 9.62 -20.45 -2.03
C GLY A 554 11.10 -20.24 -1.66
N GLN A 555 12.02 -21.07 -2.18
CA GLN A 555 13.47 -20.93 -1.91
C GLN A 555 14.06 -19.64 -2.49
N ASN A 556 13.54 -19.16 -3.63
CA ASN A 556 13.99 -17.94 -4.32
C ASN A 556 13.17 -16.70 -3.98
N CYS A 557 12.11 -16.83 -3.17
CA CYS A 557 11.30 -15.68 -2.76
C CYS A 557 12.09 -14.82 -1.79
N ALA A 558 12.73 -13.77 -2.29
CA ALA A 558 13.21 -12.66 -1.47
C ALA A 558 12.00 -12.02 -0.76
N PRO A 559 12.16 -11.55 0.49
CA PRO A 559 11.07 -10.88 1.23
C PRO A 559 10.58 -9.59 0.55
N TYR A 560 11.32 -9.08 -0.43
CA TYR A 560 10.92 -8.01 -1.33
C TYR A 560 11.08 -8.52 -2.77
N PRO A 561 10.01 -8.59 -3.59
CA PRO A 561 10.20 -8.75 -5.02
C PRO A 561 10.99 -7.53 -5.52
N SER A 562 12.21 -7.78 -5.98
CA SER A 562 13.05 -6.79 -6.66
C SER A 562 12.25 -6.15 -7.81
N PRO A 563 12.48 -4.87 -8.17
CA PRO A 563 11.97 -4.29 -9.42
C PRO A 563 12.34 -5.08 -10.67
N GLU A 564 13.30 -6.01 -10.57
CA GLU A 564 13.75 -6.90 -11.63
C GLU A 564 12.89 -8.17 -11.78
N VAL A 565 11.95 -8.43 -10.87
CA VAL A 565 11.07 -9.62 -10.91
C VAL A 565 10.11 -9.50 -12.11
N ARG A 566 10.20 -10.48 -13.01
CA ARG A 566 9.41 -10.60 -14.26
C ARG A 566 8.21 -11.52 -14.11
N ALA A 567 8.29 -12.54 -13.27
CA ALA A 567 7.20 -13.47 -13.03
C ALA A 567 7.17 -13.99 -11.60
N VAL A 568 5.98 -14.38 -11.14
CA VAL A 568 5.76 -14.93 -9.80
C VAL A 568 5.06 -16.28 -9.97
N THR A 569 5.71 -17.36 -9.54
CA THR A 569 5.11 -18.70 -9.59
C THR A 569 4.39 -18.97 -8.28
N VAL A 570 3.13 -19.37 -8.42
CA VAL A 570 2.26 -19.74 -7.31
C VAL A 570 1.98 -21.24 -7.40
N ASP A 571 2.18 -21.98 -6.30
CA ASP A 571 1.89 -23.42 -6.29
C ASP A 571 0.37 -23.70 -6.29
N GLY A 572 0.03 -24.99 -6.38
CA GLY A 572 -1.37 -25.44 -6.30
C GLY A 572 -2.11 -25.02 -5.02
N GLN A 573 -1.38 -24.56 -3.99
CA GLN A 573 -1.90 -24.08 -2.71
C GLN A 573 -2.08 -22.55 -2.65
N GLY A 574 -1.76 -21.83 -3.72
CA GLY A 574 -1.83 -20.36 -3.74
C GLY A 574 -0.61 -19.71 -3.07
N LEU A 575 0.46 -20.45 -2.80
CA LEU A 575 1.67 -19.92 -2.19
C LEU A 575 2.64 -19.43 -3.25
N ILE A 576 3.24 -18.24 -3.05
CA ILE A 576 4.36 -17.80 -3.89
C ILE A 576 5.55 -18.73 -3.62
N VAL A 577 5.87 -19.57 -4.59
CA VAL A 577 6.93 -20.59 -4.50
C VAL A 577 8.18 -20.21 -5.29
N ASP A 578 8.06 -19.28 -6.23
CA ASP A 578 9.20 -18.75 -6.96
C ASP A 578 8.94 -17.30 -7.41
N VAL A 579 10.01 -16.53 -7.51
CA VAL A 579 10.01 -15.23 -8.18
C VAL A 579 11.13 -15.28 -9.21
N SER A 580 10.77 -15.06 -10.46
CA SER A 580 11.73 -15.13 -11.55
C SER A 580 12.14 -13.74 -11.97
N THR A 581 13.45 -13.49 -11.95
CA THR A 581 14.07 -12.36 -12.65
C THR A 581 14.52 -12.76 -14.05
N ASP A 582 14.21 -13.99 -14.48
CA ASP A 582 14.55 -14.55 -15.78
C ASP A 582 13.87 -13.74 -16.89
N PRO A 583 14.65 -13.14 -17.81
CA PRO A 583 14.11 -12.49 -19.00
C PRO A 583 13.22 -13.40 -19.85
N GLU A 584 13.39 -14.73 -19.82
CA GLU A 584 12.54 -15.69 -20.56
C GLU A 584 11.08 -15.72 -20.06
N GLN A 585 10.85 -15.23 -18.84
CA GLN A 585 9.52 -15.12 -18.24
C GLN A 585 8.91 -13.71 -18.40
N ASP A 586 9.55 -12.83 -19.18
CA ASP A 586 9.04 -11.52 -19.54
C ASP A 586 8.02 -11.61 -20.71
N ASP A 587 6.74 -11.53 -20.37
CA ASP A 587 5.63 -11.48 -21.33
C ASP A 587 5.32 -10.05 -21.84
N THR A 588 6.21 -9.08 -21.58
CA THR A 588 6.06 -7.71 -22.10
C THR A 588 6.28 -7.69 -23.62
N TRP A 589 5.46 -6.93 -24.33
CA TRP A 589 5.61 -6.73 -25.76
C TRP A 589 6.89 -5.94 -26.09
N PHE A 590 7.62 -6.40 -27.11
CA PHE A 590 8.75 -5.67 -27.67
C PHE A 590 8.25 -4.41 -28.37
N ILE A 591 8.71 -3.24 -27.93
CA ILE A 591 8.50 -1.97 -28.63
C ILE A 591 9.68 -1.79 -29.57
N GLY A 592 9.50 -2.10 -30.85
CA GLY A 592 10.55 -1.85 -31.83
C GLY A 592 10.50 -0.42 -32.33
N TYR A 593 11.54 0.33 -32.01
CA TYR A 593 11.76 1.64 -32.59
C TYR A 593 12.44 1.48 -33.96
N LEU A 594 12.05 2.31 -34.93
CA LEU A 594 12.63 2.27 -36.27
C LEU A 594 14.05 2.84 -36.27
N PRO A 595 15.05 2.17 -36.85
CA PRO A 595 16.36 2.76 -37.07
C PRO A 595 16.27 4.03 -37.91
N LEU A 596 16.98 5.10 -37.53
CA LEU A 596 17.02 6.32 -38.33
C LEU A 596 17.48 6.05 -39.78
N SER A 597 18.37 5.08 -39.99
CA SER A 597 18.87 4.67 -41.30
C SER A 597 17.78 4.18 -42.26
N THR A 598 16.68 3.63 -41.73
CA THR A 598 15.54 3.16 -42.53
C THR A 598 14.52 4.26 -42.82
N THR A 599 14.72 5.46 -42.26
CA THR A 599 13.77 6.58 -42.33
C THR A 599 14.41 7.74 -43.08
N GLU A 600 14.53 7.61 -44.40
CA GLU A 600 15.15 8.62 -45.29
C GLU A 600 14.59 10.03 -45.04
N SER A 601 13.28 10.12 -44.82
CA SER A 601 12.54 11.35 -44.54
C SER A 601 12.94 12.08 -43.25
N LEU A 602 13.71 11.48 -42.34
CA LEU A 602 14.09 12.08 -41.05
C LEU A 602 15.60 12.39 -40.94
N HIS A 603 16.41 12.08 -41.96
CA HIS A 603 17.87 12.26 -41.89
C HIS A 603 18.33 13.72 -41.86
N ASP A 604 17.52 14.62 -42.41
CA ASP A 604 17.72 16.07 -42.41
C ASP A 604 17.26 16.74 -41.11
N CYS A 605 16.56 16.01 -40.23
CA CYS A 605 16.10 16.53 -38.96
C CYS A 605 17.25 16.73 -37.97
N ARG A 606 17.10 17.74 -37.11
CA ARG A 606 17.91 17.84 -35.90
C ARG A 606 17.58 16.67 -34.99
N THR A 607 18.62 16.06 -34.41
CA THR A 607 18.47 14.89 -33.55
C THR A 607 18.98 15.20 -32.15
N VAL A 608 18.47 14.47 -31.16
CA VAL A 608 18.96 14.46 -29.79
C VAL A 608 18.92 13.03 -29.28
N ASN A 609 20.01 12.58 -28.64
CA ASN A 609 20.00 11.27 -28.02
C ASN A 609 19.17 11.29 -26.74
N TYR A 610 18.45 10.21 -26.47
CA TYR A 610 17.62 10.05 -25.29
C TYR A 610 18.40 10.23 -23.99
N SER A 611 19.64 9.73 -23.88
CA SER A 611 20.49 9.97 -22.70
C SER A 611 20.74 11.45 -22.39
N LYS A 612 20.63 12.34 -23.38
CA LYS A 612 20.78 13.79 -23.22
C LYS A 612 19.50 14.49 -22.80
N LEU A 613 18.35 13.81 -22.86
CA LEU A 613 17.09 14.30 -22.35
C LEU A 613 16.98 13.99 -20.85
N GLN A 614 16.94 15.04 -20.06
CA GLN A 614 16.59 14.98 -18.66
C GLN A 614 15.08 15.17 -18.51
N GLU A 615 14.37 14.12 -18.15
CA GLU A 615 12.97 14.22 -17.73
C GLU A 615 12.84 15.16 -16.51
N LEU A 616 11.91 16.11 -16.59
CA LEU A 616 11.56 17.09 -15.56
C LEU A 616 10.17 16.84 -14.95
N ASP A 617 9.19 16.48 -15.77
CA ASP A 617 7.79 16.22 -15.34
C ASP A 617 7.03 15.37 -16.38
N GLN A 618 5.84 14.88 -16.05
CA GLN A 618 4.96 14.17 -16.98
C GLN A 618 3.74 15.03 -17.35
N LEU A 619 3.63 15.41 -18.63
CA LEU A 619 2.54 16.28 -19.11
C LEU A 619 1.27 15.48 -19.48
N GLY A 620 1.44 14.20 -19.83
CA GLY A 620 0.33 13.30 -20.15
C GLY A 620 0.81 11.92 -20.61
N PRO A 621 -0.10 11.00 -20.94
CA PRO A 621 0.27 9.68 -21.46
C PRO A 621 1.11 9.80 -22.74
N GLY A 622 2.37 9.34 -22.70
CA GLY A 622 3.30 9.41 -23.83
C GLY A 622 3.92 10.79 -24.07
N VAL A 623 3.81 11.73 -23.12
CA VAL A 623 4.42 13.06 -23.22
C VAL A 623 5.08 13.47 -21.91
N ASP A 624 6.40 13.61 -21.94
CA ASP A 624 7.22 14.04 -20.81
C ASP A 624 7.71 15.48 -21.04
N LEU A 625 7.68 16.31 -20.00
CA LEU A 625 8.47 17.53 -19.98
C LEU A 625 9.93 17.13 -19.77
N SER A 626 10.77 17.42 -20.75
CA SER A 626 12.20 17.11 -20.73
C SER A 626 13.04 18.37 -20.88
N ALA A 627 14.32 18.30 -20.54
CA ALA A 627 15.30 19.32 -20.85
C ALA A 627 16.57 18.70 -21.43
N TYR A 628 17.22 19.41 -22.35
CA TYR A 628 18.55 19.07 -22.84
C TYR A 628 19.42 20.31 -22.95
N ALA A 629 20.75 20.13 -22.89
CA ALA A 629 21.70 21.19 -23.19
C ALA A 629 22.03 21.16 -24.69
N ASP A 630 21.95 22.31 -25.35
CA ASP A 630 22.38 22.45 -26.75
C ASP A 630 23.92 22.37 -26.89
N GLU A 631 24.43 22.46 -28.12
CA GLU A 631 25.86 22.39 -28.44
C GLU A 631 26.68 23.52 -27.76
N ASN A 632 26.02 24.59 -27.33
CA ASN A 632 26.61 25.71 -26.60
C ASN A 632 26.41 25.62 -25.08
N GLY A 633 25.81 24.53 -24.58
CA GLY A 633 25.54 24.30 -23.17
C GLY A 633 24.28 25.00 -22.63
N ASN A 634 23.45 25.61 -23.48
CA ASN A 634 22.23 26.27 -23.02
C ASN A 634 21.11 25.25 -22.79
N PRO A 635 20.43 25.28 -21.64
CA PRO A 635 19.34 24.37 -21.35
C PRO A 635 18.06 24.77 -22.08
N HIS A 636 17.47 23.83 -22.82
CA HIS A 636 16.18 23.97 -23.48
C HIS A 636 15.16 23.06 -22.80
N LYS A 637 13.97 23.60 -22.49
CA LYS A 637 12.82 22.81 -22.02
C LYS A 637 11.94 22.44 -23.19
N VAL A 638 11.59 21.16 -23.28
CA VAL A 638 10.85 20.59 -24.40
C VAL A 638 9.79 19.62 -23.93
N ALA A 639 8.69 19.52 -24.67
CA ALA A 639 7.75 18.43 -24.52
C ALA A 639 8.25 17.28 -25.39
N PHE A 640 8.74 16.21 -24.76
CA PHE A 640 9.15 14.98 -25.42
C PHE A 640 7.93 14.07 -25.57
N LYS A 641 7.43 13.90 -26.79
CA LYS A 641 6.40 12.91 -27.11
C LYS A 641 7.08 11.59 -27.47
N PHE A 642 6.76 10.52 -26.76
CA PHE A 642 7.37 9.19 -26.90
C PHE A 642 6.35 8.06 -26.84
N ASN A 643 6.77 6.90 -27.33
CA ASN A 643 5.99 5.66 -27.34
C ASN A 643 4.52 5.81 -27.82
N PRO A 644 4.30 6.25 -29.06
CA PRO A 644 2.98 6.15 -29.68
C PRO A 644 2.59 4.69 -30.04
N ILE A 645 3.41 3.68 -29.70
CA ILE A 645 3.49 2.40 -30.43
C ILE A 645 2.75 1.26 -29.69
N ALA A 646 1.94 1.56 -28.67
CA ALA A 646 1.25 0.51 -27.90
C ALA A 646 0.02 -0.08 -28.63
N LYS A 647 -0.46 0.52 -29.72
CA LYS A 647 -1.59 0.03 -30.52
C LYS A 647 -1.36 0.30 -32.02
N PRO A 648 -1.74 -0.62 -32.93
CA PRO A 648 -1.68 -0.42 -34.40
C PRO A 648 -2.22 0.95 -34.83
N ARG A 649 -3.31 1.36 -34.17
CA ARG A 649 -3.99 2.60 -34.46
C ARG A 649 -3.23 3.87 -34.06
N ARG A 650 -2.23 3.81 -33.17
CA ARG A 650 -1.49 5.00 -32.70
C ARG A 650 -0.14 5.20 -33.41
N LEU A 651 0.42 4.13 -33.99
CA LEU A 651 1.69 4.18 -34.72
C LEU A 651 1.60 5.09 -35.96
N HIS A 652 0.58 4.89 -36.80
CA HIS A 652 0.38 5.73 -37.98
C HIS A 652 0.10 7.19 -37.60
N MET A 653 -0.74 7.43 -36.59
CA MET A 653 -1.11 8.78 -36.15
C MET A 653 0.10 9.60 -35.71
N ALA A 654 0.98 9.01 -34.89
CA ALA A 654 2.16 9.74 -34.42
C ALA A 654 3.28 9.84 -35.47
N TRP A 655 3.35 8.87 -36.40
CA TRP A 655 4.24 8.96 -37.56
C TRP A 655 3.82 10.10 -38.48
N ASP A 656 2.52 10.23 -38.73
CA ASP A 656 1.93 11.32 -39.50
C ASP A 656 2.09 12.66 -38.76
N GLU A 657 1.86 12.71 -37.45
CA GLU A 657 2.07 13.92 -36.64
C GLU A 657 3.52 14.40 -36.70
N LEU A 658 4.49 13.49 -36.55
CA LEU A 658 5.93 13.80 -36.65
C LEU A 658 6.26 14.45 -38.01
N HIS A 659 5.83 13.83 -39.11
CA HIS A 659 6.11 14.34 -40.46
C HIS A 659 5.33 15.61 -40.79
N LEU A 660 4.12 15.75 -40.26
CA LEU A 660 3.30 16.95 -40.38
C LEU A 660 3.98 18.12 -39.66
N LEU A 661 4.29 17.98 -38.38
CA LEU A 661 4.94 19.03 -37.58
C LEU A 661 6.31 19.41 -38.13
N LYS A 662 7.07 18.44 -38.68
CA LYS A 662 8.34 18.70 -39.38
C LYS A 662 8.13 19.59 -40.62
N SER A 663 7.08 19.32 -41.40
CA SER A 663 6.87 19.93 -42.72
C SER A 663 6.07 21.24 -42.69
N LEU A 664 5.45 21.56 -41.55
CA LEU A 664 4.69 22.80 -41.39
C LEU A 664 5.61 24.03 -41.46
N PRO A 665 5.24 25.10 -42.19
CA PRO A 665 5.95 26.36 -42.13
C PRO A 665 5.86 26.93 -40.70
N PRO A 666 6.87 27.70 -40.24
CA PRO A 666 6.78 28.40 -38.97
C PRO A 666 5.54 29.29 -38.93
N HIS A 667 4.68 29.09 -37.92
CA HIS A 667 3.45 29.85 -37.73
C HIS A 667 3.35 30.32 -36.28
N GLU A 668 2.93 31.56 -36.05
CA GLU A 668 2.93 32.19 -34.71
C GLU A 668 1.98 31.51 -33.70
N ASN A 669 1.03 30.72 -34.20
CA ASN A 669 0.01 30.03 -33.40
C ASN A 669 0.11 28.49 -33.46
N ILE A 670 1.24 27.94 -33.91
CA ILE A 670 1.51 26.48 -33.91
C ILE A 670 2.80 26.24 -33.14
N VAL A 671 2.81 25.25 -32.25
CA VAL A 671 4.03 24.91 -31.50
C VAL A 671 5.05 24.30 -32.46
N PRO A 672 6.29 24.85 -32.52
CA PRO A 672 7.28 24.38 -33.47
C PRO A 672 7.84 23.01 -33.07
N PHE A 673 8.09 22.19 -34.10
CA PHE A 673 8.94 21.01 -34.02
C PHE A 673 10.36 21.41 -33.59
N ASP A 674 10.98 20.62 -32.73
CA ASP A 674 12.36 20.85 -32.27
C ASP A 674 13.33 19.79 -32.82
N ARG A 675 13.23 18.54 -32.34
CA ARG A 675 14.18 17.47 -32.69
C ARG A 675 13.53 16.09 -32.72
N VAL A 676 14.13 15.19 -33.50
CA VAL A 676 13.88 13.74 -33.40
C VAL A 676 14.71 13.18 -32.25
N VAL A 677 14.09 12.38 -31.38
CA VAL A 677 14.76 11.74 -30.28
C VAL A 677 15.24 10.36 -30.70
N LEU A 678 16.54 10.16 -30.63
CA LEU A 678 17.20 8.91 -30.97
C LEU A 678 17.60 8.16 -29.72
N GLU A 679 17.57 6.86 -29.80
CA GLU A 679 18.27 6.01 -28.87
C GLU A 679 19.80 6.17 -28.99
N ASP A 680 20.50 5.99 -27.87
CA ASP A 680 21.96 6.06 -27.78
C ASP A 680 22.73 4.94 -28.48
N VAL A 681 22.18 3.72 -28.53
CA VAL A 681 22.88 2.53 -29.01
C VAL A 681 22.66 2.32 -30.51
N GLU A 682 21.42 2.03 -30.93
CA GLU A 682 21.13 1.71 -32.33
C GLU A 682 20.55 2.89 -33.13
N ARG A 683 20.52 4.09 -32.53
CA ARG A 683 20.00 5.31 -33.14
C ARG A 683 18.58 5.16 -33.69
N ARG A 684 17.75 4.40 -32.97
CA ARG A 684 16.34 4.23 -33.31
C ARG A 684 15.52 5.45 -32.89
N VAL A 685 14.51 5.80 -33.68
CA VAL A 685 13.61 6.93 -33.44
C VAL A 685 12.63 6.55 -32.32
N ILE A 686 12.83 7.11 -31.13
CA ILE A 686 11.99 6.87 -29.94
C ILE A 686 10.74 7.77 -29.95
N GLY A 687 10.89 8.97 -30.50
CA GLY A 687 9.86 9.99 -30.53
C GLY A 687 10.42 11.34 -31.01
N PHE A 688 9.77 12.43 -30.62
CA PHE A 688 10.21 13.78 -31.00
C PHE A 688 9.92 14.81 -29.91
N THR A 689 10.63 15.92 -29.97
CA THR A 689 10.46 17.05 -29.06
C THR A 689 9.78 18.22 -29.75
N THR A 690 8.94 18.92 -29.00
CA THR A 690 8.42 20.24 -29.35
C THR A 690 8.77 21.25 -28.27
N LYS A 691 8.71 22.54 -28.59
CA LYS A 691 8.96 23.60 -27.60
C LYS A 691 7.94 23.49 -26.45
N TYR A 692 8.41 23.45 -25.21
CA TYR A 692 7.53 23.46 -24.04
C TYR A 692 6.90 24.85 -23.85
N ILE A 693 5.59 24.90 -23.66
CA ILE A 693 4.83 26.11 -23.35
C ILE A 693 4.21 25.96 -21.96
N PRO A 694 4.56 26.83 -20.97
CA PRO A 694 4.19 26.61 -19.58
C PRO A 694 2.75 26.98 -19.22
N GLY A 695 2.01 27.69 -20.09
CA GLY A 695 0.70 28.23 -19.73
C GLY A 695 -0.43 27.21 -19.69
N GLY A 696 -0.17 25.94 -20.03
CA GLY A 696 -1.14 24.84 -19.93
C GLY A 696 -2.21 24.86 -21.03
N THR A 697 -3.05 23.81 -21.04
CA THR A 697 -4.11 23.66 -22.05
C THR A 697 -5.34 24.48 -21.70
N LEU A 698 -6.08 24.92 -22.72
CA LEU A 698 -7.31 25.68 -22.54
C LEU A 698 -8.34 24.90 -21.72
N ASP A 699 -8.36 23.57 -21.80
CA ASP A 699 -9.25 22.68 -21.03
C ASP A 699 -9.01 22.77 -19.52
N GLY A 700 -7.74 22.81 -19.10
CA GLY A 700 -7.35 22.85 -17.69
C GLY A 700 -7.48 24.24 -17.04
N LEU A 701 -7.57 25.31 -17.83
CA LEU A 701 -7.56 26.69 -17.33
C LEU A 701 -8.98 27.24 -17.18
N LYS A 702 -9.33 27.74 -16.00
CA LYS A 702 -10.63 28.42 -15.75
C LYS A 702 -10.58 29.91 -16.09
N VAL A 703 -10.17 30.25 -17.31
CA VAL A 703 -10.13 31.64 -17.82
C VAL A 703 -11.27 31.91 -18.81
N PRO A 704 -11.82 33.14 -18.86
CA PRO A 704 -12.76 33.55 -19.90
C PRO A 704 -12.15 33.33 -21.28
N PHE A 705 -12.97 32.88 -22.24
CA PHE A 705 -12.49 32.71 -23.61
C PHE A 705 -12.37 34.09 -24.25
N ARG A 706 -11.15 34.49 -24.62
CA ARG A 706 -10.93 35.79 -25.23
C ARG A 706 -11.40 35.80 -26.67
N PHE A 707 -12.10 36.84 -27.09
CA PHE A 707 -12.58 36.95 -28.46
C PHE A 707 -11.43 36.97 -29.49
N GLU A 708 -10.26 37.52 -29.13
CA GLU A 708 -9.04 37.46 -29.96
C GLU A 708 -8.59 36.03 -30.27
N TRP A 709 -8.85 35.07 -29.37
CA TRP A 709 -8.51 33.66 -29.59
C TRP A 709 -9.41 33.01 -30.64
N LEU A 710 -10.65 33.48 -30.78
CA LEU A 710 -11.52 33.05 -31.89
C LEU A 710 -10.91 33.46 -33.22
N GLN A 711 -10.44 34.71 -33.33
CA GLN A 711 -9.79 35.21 -34.54
C GLN A 711 -8.49 34.45 -34.84
N GLN A 712 -7.65 34.23 -33.83
CA GLN A 712 -6.42 33.44 -33.96
C GLN A 712 -6.72 32.01 -34.43
N LEU A 713 -7.72 31.36 -33.82
CA LEU A 713 -8.11 30.00 -34.20
C LEU A 713 -8.64 29.96 -35.64
N THR A 714 -9.48 30.92 -36.04
CA THR A 714 -9.98 30.98 -37.41
C THR A 714 -8.88 31.26 -38.41
N ASN A 715 -7.89 32.10 -38.07
CA ASN A 715 -6.75 32.38 -38.94
C ASN A 715 -5.84 31.15 -39.09
N VAL A 716 -5.58 30.41 -38.01
CA VAL A 716 -4.80 29.16 -38.06
C VAL A 716 -5.52 28.10 -38.90
N VAL A 717 -6.83 27.96 -38.70
CA VAL A 717 -7.64 27.01 -39.47
C VAL A 717 -7.70 27.43 -40.94
N ASP A 718 -7.82 28.73 -41.24
CA ASP A 718 -7.77 29.24 -42.62
C ASP A 718 -6.39 29.04 -43.24
N PHE A 719 -5.30 29.27 -42.52
CA PHE A 719 -3.94 28.99 -42.98
C PHE A 719 -3.76 27.50 -43.31
N LEU A 720 -4.14 26.61 -42.39
CA LEU A 720 -4.06 25.16 -42.61
C LEU A 720 -4.94 24.74 -43.80
N ASN A 721 -6.20 25.18 -43.85
CA ASN A 721 -7.16 24.71 -44.85
C ASN A 721 -6.98 25.37 -46.24
N LEU A 722 -6.81 26.70 -46.29
CA LEU A 722 -6.84 27.50 -47.51
C LEU A 722 -5.46 27.70 -48.13
N ASP A 723 -4.41 27.84 -47.31
CA ASP A 723 -3.06 28.08 -47.82
C ASP A 723 -2.30 26.76 -48.03
N LEU A 724 -2.47 25.80 -47.11
CA LEU A 724 -1.75 24.52 -47.13
C LEU A 724 -2.60 23.32 -47.59
N GLY A 725 -3.93 23.43 -47.58
CA GLY A 725 -4.85 22.34 -47.94
C GLY A 725 -4.96 21.22 -46.90
N ILE A 726 -4.62 21.47 -45.64
CA ILE A 726 -4.66 20.52 -44.51
C ILE A 726 -5.94 20.72 -43.71
N MET A 727 -6.77 19.68 -43.59
CA MET A 727 -7.98 19.71 -42.74
C MET A 727 -7.70 19.15 -41.34
N HIS A 728 -7.60 20.03 -40.34
CA HIS A 728 -7.41 19.64 -38.94
C HIS A 728 -8.72 19.23 -38.27
N GLN A 729 -9.03 17.93 -38.15
CA GLN A 729 -10.30 17.45 -37.60
C GLN A 729 -10.32 17.29 -36.06
N GLY A 730 -9.26 17.75 -35.37
CA GLY A 730 -9.04 17.57 -33.93
C GLY A 730 -8.93 18.85 -33.10
N VAL A 731 -9.43 19.99 -33.60
CA VAL A 731 -9.32 21.26 -32.86
C VAL A 731 -10.22 21.23 -31.61
N ALA A 732 -9.63 21.00 -30.45
CA ALA A 732 -10.32 20.90 -29.15
C ALA A 732 -9.53 21.63 -28.04
N PRO A 733 -10.17 22.06 -26.94
CA PRO A 733 -9.51 22.79 -25.84
C PRO A 733 -8.28 22.09 -25.24
N ARG A 734 -8.29 20.75 -25.23
CA ARG A 734 -7.15 19.94 -24.76
C ARG A 734 -5.91 20.04 -25.67
N ASN A 735 -6.08 20.43 -26.94
CA ASN A 735 -5.02 20.53 -27.95
C ASN A 735 -4.55 21.99 -28.16
N LEU A 736 -5.09 22.93 -27.38
CA LEU A 736 -4.79 24.36 -27.46
C LEU A 736 -4.07 24.79 -26.18
N LEU A 737 -2.85 25.31 -26.31
CA LEU A 737 -2.07 25.90 -25.23
C LEU A 737 -2.26 27.40 -25.20
N ILE A 738 -2.14 27.99 -24.03
CA ILE A 738 -2.01 29.44 -23.88
C ILE A 738 -0.55 29.74 -23.60
N ASP A 739 0.08 30.55 -24.43
CA ASP A 739 1.40 31.08 -24.14
C ASP A 739 1.26 32.16 -23.04
N PRO A 740 1.84 31.98 -21.84
CA PRO A 740 1.66 32.94 -20.77
C PRO A 740 2.34 34.28 -21.06
N ASP A 741 3.39 34.30 -21.88
CA ASP A 741 4.14 35.51 -22.18
C ASP A 741 3.42 36.38 -23.21
N THR A 742 2.88 35.76 -24.26
CA THR A 742 2.20 36.46 -25.36
C THR A 742 0.67 36.48 -25.22
N GLN A 743 0.11 35.68 -24.30
CA GLN A 743 -1.33 35.41 -24.14
C GLN A 743 -2.00 34.90 -25.43
N ARG A 744 -1.22 34.30 -26.34
CA ARG A 744 -1.71 33.74 -27.61
C ARG A 744 -2.11 32.28 -27.46
N LEU A 745 -3.06 31.89 -28.30
CA LEU A 745 -3.49 30.50 -28.44
C LEU A 745 -2.54 29.76 -29.39
N LEU A 746 -2.01 28.62 -28.95
CA LEU A 746 -1.10 27.77 -29.72
C LEU A 746 -1.70 26.37 -29.91
N LEU A 747 -1.68 25.86 -31.14
CA LEU A 747 -2.04 24.47 -31.45
C LEU A 747 -0.79 23.58 -31.38
N PHE A 748 -0.86 22.45 -30.66
CA PHE A 748 0.32 21.61 -30.40
C PHE A 748 0.11 20.10 -30.64
N ASP A 749 -1.14 19.67 -30.82
CA ASP A 749 -1.48 18.26 -30.94
C ASP A 749 -2.39 18.01 -32.15
N PHE A 750 -1.89 17.17 -33.04
CA PHE A 750 -2.47 16.82 -34.33
C PHE A 750 -2.95 15.36 -34.38
N ASP A 751 -2.96 14.65 -33.24
CA ASP A 751 -3.20 13.20 -33.21
C ASP A 751 -4.62 12.80 -33.69
N TRP A 752 -5.72 13.44 -33.27
CA TRP A 752 -7.09 12.88 -33.47
C TRP A 752 -7.95 13.52 -34.57
N VAL A 753 -8.60 12.64 -35.33
CA VAL A 753 -9.81 12.87 -36.14
C VAL A 753 -11.01 12.20 -35.44
N ASN A 754 -11.79 12.93 -34.65
CA ASN A 754 -13.20 12.59 -34.35
C ASN A 754 -13.94 13.76 -33.68
N ILE A 755 -15.13 14.09 -34.21
CA ILE A 755 -15.95 15.24 -33.81
C ILE A 755 -17.02 14.76 -32.82
N ALA A 756 -16.95 15.25 -31.58
CA ALA A 756 -18.15 15.49 -30.78
C ALA A 756 -18.30 17.01 -30.67
N GLU A 757 -19.49 17.55 -30.99
CA GLU A 757 -19.76 18.98 -30.86
C GLU A 757 -19.42 19.44 -29.44
N TRP A 758 -18.49 20.40 -29.33
CA TRP A 758 -18.19 21.03 -28.05
C TRP A 758 -18.96 22.34 -27.93
N PRO A 759 -19.98 22.43 -27.06
CA PRO A 759 -20.57 23.70 -26.68
C PRO A 759 -19.59 24.44 -25.74
N CYS A 760 -19.00 25.53 -26.22
CA CYS A 760 -18.20 26.43 -25.38
C CYS A 760 -19.12 27.16 -24.39
N ASN A 761 -19.28 26.62 -23.18
CA ASN A 761 -20.09 27.21 -22.10
C ASN A 761 -19.31 28.23 -21.26
N ARG A 762 -18.31 28.91 -21.83
CA ARG A 762 -17.50 29.91 -21.11
C ARG A 762 -18.02 31.32 -21.37
N PRO A 763 -18.03 32.20 -20.35
CA PRO A 763 -18.35 33.60 -20.55
C PRO A 763 -17.31 34.23 -21.48
N LEU A 764 -17.78 34.91 -22.51
CA LEU A 764 -16.94 35.74 -23.39
C LEU A 764 -16.50 36.98 -22.62
N ASP A 765 -15.32 37.49 -22.97
CA ASP A 765 -14.80 38.76 -22.45
C ASP A 765 -15.51 40.00 -23.04
N SER A 766 -16.37 39.81 -24.04
CA SER A 766 -17.06 40.87 -24.79
C SER A 766 -18.40 40.40 -25.40
N ASP A 767 -19.32 41.33 -25.69
CA ASP A 767 -20.61 41.03 -26.33
C ASP A 767 -20.42 40.75 -27.84
N VAL A 768 -21.06 39.69 -28.35
CA VAL A 768 -21.04 39.27 -29.76
C VAL A 768 -21.61 40.36 -30.69
N SER A 769 -22.47 41.24 -30.16
CA SER A 769 -23.10 42.35 -30.88
C SER A 769 -22.11 43.43 -31.37
N THR A 770 -20.87 43.43 -30.88
CA THR A 770 -19.86 44.45 -31.16
C THR A 770 -19.10 44.28 -32.51
N MET A 771 -19.46 43.32 -33.38
CA MET A 771 -18.66 42.99 -34.58
C MET A 771 -19.42 42.97 -35.91
N ARG A 772 -18.98 43.82 -36.86
CA ARG A 772 -19.40 43.82 -38.28
C ARG A 772 -18.75 42.72 -39.14
N ASN A 773 -17.63 42.12 -38.71
CA ASN A 773 -16.82 41.22 -39.56
C ASN A 773 -17.16 39.72 -39.41
N LEU A 774 -17.92 39.31 -38.39
CA LEU A 774 -18.37 37.91 -38.27
C LEU A 774 -19.37 37.56 -39.38
N ASN A 775 -20.24 38.50 -39.74
CA ASN A 775 -21.19 38.34 -40.84
C ASN A 775 -20.48 38.26 -42.20
N GLU A 776 -19.42 39.05 -42.43
CA GLU A 776 -18.61 38.92 -43.66
C GLU A 776 -17.88 37.59 -43.72
N TRP A 777 -17.31 37.13 -42.60
CA TRP A 777 -16.64 35.84 -42.49
C TRP A 777 -17.59 34.65 -42.75
N VAL A 778 -18.79 34.66 -42.15
CA VAL A 778 -19.86 33.67 -42.42
C VAL A 778 -20.33 33.73 -43.87
N LYS A 779 -20.44 34.94 -44.45
CA LYS A 779 -20.89 35.14 -45.83
C LYS A 779 -19.83 34.69 -46.85
N LYS A 780 -18.54 34.87 -46.54
CA LYS A 780 -17.40 34.34 -47.31
C LYS A 780 -17.45 32.81 -47.36
N ARG A 781 -17.61 32.16 -46.19
CA ARG A 781 -17.70 30.69 -46.05
C ARG A 781 -18.98 30.05 -46.59
N LYS A 782 -20.05 30.82 -46.76
CA LYS A 782 -21.31 30.38 -47.39
C LYS A 782 -21.35 30.63 -48.91
N SER A 783 -20.29 31.19 -49.50
CA SER A 783 -20.24 31.40 -50.94
C SER A 783 -19.93 30.09 -51.68
N SER A 784 -20.54 29.92 -52.86
CA SER A 784 -20.66 28.65 -53.58
C SER A 784 -19.37 28.09 -54.23
N ASP A 785 -18.22 28.77 -54.10
CA ASP A 785 -16.94 28.39 -54.71
C ASP A 785 -15.85 27.94 -53.71
N ASP A 786 -16.12 27.90 -52.39
CA ASP A 786 -15.08 27.64 -51.39
C ASP A 786 -14.50 26.21 -51.45
N MET A 787 -15.26 25.22 -51.95
CA MET A 787 -14.72 23.87 -52.19
C MET A 787 -13.59 23.84 -53.25
N GLN A 788 -13.68 24.70 -54.28
CA GLN A 788 -12.60 24.80 -55.26
C GLN A 788 -11.35 25.50 -54.71
N ARG A 789 -11.50 26.41 -53.73
CA ARG A 789 -10.35 27.02 -53.05
C ARG A 789 -9.53 26.03 -52.25
N TYR A 790 -10.16 25.06 -51.59
CA TYR A 790 -9.44 23.98 -50.89
C TYR A 790 -8.65 23.08 -51.86
N LEU A 791 -9.21 22.80 -53.05
CA LEU A 791 -8.54 21.99 -54.07
C LEU A 791 -7.38 22.74 -54.77
N ASN A 792 -7.44 24.07 -54.81
CA ASN A 792 -6.51 24.96 -55.51
C ASN A 792 -5.63 25.81 -54.56
N ALA A 793 -5.36 25.33 -53.34
CA ALA A 793 -4.53 26.04 -52.36
C ALA A 793 -3.17 26.46 -52.96
N PRO A 794 -2.77 27.75 -52.87
CA PRO A 794 -1.64 28.29 -53.62
C PRO A 794 -0.29 27.74 -53.16
N ASN A 795 -0.17 27.37 -51.89
CA ASN A 795 1.04 26.81 -51.29
C ASN A 795 0.79 25.38 -50.79
N ARG A 796 -0.06 24.62 -51.50
CA ARG A 796 -0.39 23.24 -51.14
C ARG A 796 0.89 22.47 -50.86
N LEU A 797 0.99 21.87 -49.68
CA LEU A 797 2.09 20.96 -49.37
C LEU A 797 2.02 19.78 -50.33
N THR A 798 2.88 19.79 -51.34
CA THR A 798 3.15 18.62 -52.17
C THR A 798 3.99 17.68 -51.34
N TRP A 799 3.33 16.82 -50.59
CA TRP A 799 3.98 15.65 -50.01
C TRP A 799 4.63 14.89 -51.17
N GLN A 800 5.95 14.72 -51.16
CA GLN A 800 6.49 13.47 -51.73
C GLN A 800 5.76 12.36 -51.00
N ASP A 801 5.36 11.29 -51.70
CA ASP A 801 4.57 10.18 -51.14
C ASP A 801 4.90 10.01 -49.65
N LEU A 802 3.98 10.41 -48.76
CA LEU A 802 4.22 10.39 -47.31
C LEU A 802 4.84 9.03 -47.02
N PRO A 803 6.02 8.97 -46.35
CA PRO A 803 6.73 7.72 -46.17
C PRO A 803 5.74 6.73 -45.58
N THR A 804 5.50 5.62 -46.30
CA THR A 804 4.45 4.67 -45.95
C THR A 804 4.64 4.34 -44.46
N PRO A 805 3.63 4.59 -43.62
CA PRO A 805 3.79 4.34 -42.19
C PRO A 805 4.23 2.87 -42.04
N PRO A 806 5.18 2.59 -41.14
CA PRO A 806 5.58 1.21 -40.87
C PRO A 806 4.33 0.37 -40.60
N ASN A 807 4.32 -0.86 -41.11
CA ASN A 807 3.23 -1.80 -40.88
C ASN A 807 2.91 -1.89 -39.38
N ASP A 808 1.65 -2.19 -39.02
CA ASP A 808 1.18 -2.36 -37.64
C ASP A 808 2.05 -3.34 -36.83
N SER A 809 2.73 -4.21 -37.55
CA SER A 809 3.78 -5.10 -37.11
C SER A 809 5.15 -4.41 -37.16
N VAL A 810 5.63 -4.03 -35.98
CA VAL A 810 6.91 -3.36 -35.81
C VAL A 810 8.07 -4.23 -36.35
N PRO A 811 8.94 -3.68 -37.24
CA PRO A 811 10.04 -4.45 -37.81
C PRO A 811 11.15 -4.69 -36.78
N TYR A 812 11.67 -5.92 -36.77
CA TYR A 812 12.85 -6.31 -35.99
C TYR A 812 13.85 -7.05 -36.88
N GLU A 813 15.13 -6.97 -36.54
CA GLU A 813 16.23 -7.58 -37.30
C GLU A 813 16.21 -9.11 -37.15
N LEU A 814 15.93 -9.88 -38.20
CA LEU A 814 15.94 -11.34 -38.16
C LEU A 814 17.36 -11.93 -38.37
N GLY A 815 18.29 -11.14 -38.92
CA GLY A 815 19.68 -11.52 -39.21
C GLY A 815 20.23 -10.76 -40.42
N ILE A 816 21.39 -11.16 -40.95
CA ILE A 816 22.02 -10.56 -42.13
C ILE A 816 21.80 -11.48 -43.34
N THR A 817 21.43 -10.93 -44.49
CA THR A 817 21.33 -11.65 -45.76
C THR A 817 22.72 -12.08 -46.26
N ALA A 818 22.78 -13.00 -47.23
CA ALA A 818 24.07 -13.43 -47.79
C ALA A 818 24.89 -12.28 -48.40
N ASP A 819 24.22 -11.18 -48.77
CA ASP A 819 24.82 -10.00 -49.39
C ASP A 819 25.26 -8.93 -48.37
N GLY A 820 25.11 -9.19 -47.07
CA GLY A 820 25.55 -8.29 -46.00
C GLY A 820 24.51 -7.26 -45.55
N GLU A 821 23.28 -7.32 -46.08
CA GLU A 821 22.19 -6.41 -45.71
C GLU A 821 21.38 -6.97 -44.52
N THR A 822 20.97 -6.11 -43.59
CA THR A 822 20.14 -6.50 -42.45
C THR A 822 18.73 -6.89 -42.92
N ASN A 823 18.31 -8.13 -42.66
CA ASN A 823 16.98 -8.64 -42.98
C ASN A 823 15.97 -8.24 -41.89
N TRP A 824 15.05 -7.35 -42.25
CA TRP A 824 14.00 -6.86 -41.35
C TRP A 824 12.69 -7.63 -41.56
N VAL A 825 12.09 -8.14 -40.47
CA VAL A 825 10.80 -8.84 -40.50
C VAL A 825 9.80 -8.16 -39.58
N THR A 826 8.56 -8.06 -40.03
CA THR A 826 7.47 -7.39 -39.32
C THR A 826 6.62 -8.41 -38.54
N GLY A 827 6.48 -8.27 -37.22
CA GLY A 827 5.53 -9.06 -36.42
C GLY A 827 5.37 -8.63 -34.97
N LEU A 828 4.27 -9.04 -34.33
CA LEU A 828 4.10 -8.94 -32.87
C LEU A 828 5.09 -9.89 -32.18
N ARG A 829 5.89 -9.36 -31.25
CA ARG A 829 6.92 -10.15 -30.59
C ARG A 829 7.05 -9.80 -29.12
N LEU A 830 7.24 -10.82 -28.28
CA LEU A 830 7.58 -10.62 -26.88
C LEU A 830 9.03 -10.17 -26.74
N ARG A 831 9.29 -9.32 -25.77
CA ARG A 831 10.63 -8.81 -25.45
C ARG A 831 11.63 -9.95 -25.24
N ARG A 832 11.22 -11.01 -24.53
CA ARG A 832 12.02 -12.24 -24.34
C ARG A 832 12.53 -12.83 -25.66
N THR A 833 11.63 -12.97 -26.63
CA THR A 833 11.93 -13.64 -27.89
C THR A 833 12.92 -12.79 -28.69
N ALA A 834 12.83 -11.46 -28.60
CA ALA A 834 13.80 -10.56 -29.21
C ALA A 834 15.19 -10.73 -28.59
N THR A 835 15.27 -10.71 -27.25
CA THR A 835 16.52 -10.93 -26.50
C THR A 835 17.18 -12.28 -26.80
N GLU A 836 16.39 -13.37 -26.87
CA GLU A 836 16.87 -14.73 -27.20
C GLU A 836 17.51 -14.82 -28.59
N LYS A 837 17.06 -14.01 -29.55
CA LYS A 837 17.68 -13.93 -30.88
C LYS A 837 18.88 -12.98 -30.93
N GLY A 838 19.39 -12.54 -29.78
CA GLY A 838 20.49 -11.59 -29.67
C GLY A 838 20.13 -10.19 -30.15
N GLN A 839 18.83 -9.87 -30.25
CA GLN A 839 18.38 -8.56 -30.69
C GLN A 839 18.47 -7.57 -29.55
N TYR A 840 18.88 -6.37 -29.89
CA TYR A 840 18.93 -5.28 -28.95
C TYR A 840 17.51 -4.85 -28.54
N VAL A 841 17.30 -4.70 -27.22
CA VAL A 841 16.02 -4.33 -26.62
C VAL A 841 16.20 -3.07 -25.78
N PHE A 842 15.55 -1.98 -26.20
CA PHE A 842 15.51 -0.73 -25.43
C PHE A 842 14.56 -0.85 -24.24
N SER A 843 15.12 -1.03 -23.04
CA SER A 843 14.36 -1.14 -21.78
C SER A 843 14.18 0.23 -21.12
N TRP A 844 13.21 1.02 -21.60
CA TRP A 844 12.92 2.36 -21.06
C TRP A 844 11.82 2.39 -19.99
N GLU A 845 11.12 1.27 -19.75
CA GLU A 845 10.07 1.09 -18.73
C GLU A 845 10.65 1.20 -17.31
N ARG A 846 11.00 2.42 -16.93
CA ARG A 846 11.20 2.82 -15.55
C ARG A 846 10.00 3.69 -15.15
N PRO A 847 9.61 3.70 -13.87
CA PRO A 847 8.85 4.83 -13.36
C PRO A 847 9.57 6.13 -13.74
N PRO A 848 8.84 7.22 -14.04
CA PRO A 848 9.41 8.50 -14.47
C PRO A 848 10.63 8.87 -13.62
N GLN A 849 11.76 9.27 -14.23
CA GLN A 849 13.00 9.57 -13.51
C GLN A 849 12.81 10.70 -12.49
N SER A 850 11.82 11.57 -12.67
CA SER A 850 11.38 12.53 -11.66
C SER A 850 10.89 11.87 -10.36
N ARG A 851 10.27 10.68 -10.43
CA ARG A 851 9.89 9.84 -9.26
C ARG A 851 11.11 9.24 -8.55
N LEU A 852 12.21 9.00 -9.27
CA LEU A 852 13.48 8.54 -8.70
C LEU A 852 14.38 9.69 -8.22
N LYS A 853 14.30 10.87 -8.84
CA LYS A 853 15.06 12.08 -8.50
C LYS A 853 14.46 12.90 -7.37
N LYS A 854 13.14 12.90 -7.15
CA LYS A 854 12.53 13.46 -5.91
C LYS A 854 13.12 12.83 -4.64
N CYS A 855 13.65 11.62 -4.76
CA CYS A 855 14.34 10.93 -3.69
C CYS A 855 15.83 11.28 -3.54
N GLN A 856 16.43 11.94 -4.54
CA GLN A 856 17.83 12.38 -4.54
C GLN A 856 17.99 13.90 -4.41
N SER A 857 17.01 14.72 -4.83
CA SER A 857 17.10 16.19 -4.82
C SER A 857 16.65 16.87 -3.53
N ILE A 858 16.21 16.11 -2.51
CA ILE A 858 16.04 16.66 -1.15
C ILE A 858 17.39 16.77 -0.40
N ASN A 859 18.51 16.48 -1.08
CA ASN A 859 19.85 16.42 -0.46
C ASN A 859 20.85 17.52 -0.87
N LYS A 860 20.38 18.61 -1.47
CA LYS A 860 21.16 19.86 -1.60
C LYS A 860 20.20 21.05 -1.56
N ASP A 861 19.74 21.38 -0.36
CA ASP A 861 19.86 22.71 0.25
C ASP A 861 19.38 22.65 1.70
#